data_AF-E9BIF9-F1
#
_entry.id   AF-E9BIF9-F1
#
_cell.length_a   1.000
_cell.length_b   1.000
_cell.length_c   1.000
_cell.angle_alpha   90.00
_cell.angle_beta   90.00
_cell.angle_gamma   90.00
#
_symmetry.space_group_name_H-M   'P 1'
#
loop_
_entity.id
_entity.type
_entity.pdbx_description
1 polymer ?
#
loop_
_entity_poly.entity_id
_entity_poly.type
_entity_poly.pdbx_seq_one_letter_code
_entity_poly.pdbx_strand_id
1 'polypeptide(L)'
;MKLSVASRTAVLPCSAPQQQLLLPPKLLASLASVLFVFGALCLVAASPFAAAATGASQMSKARRQATELLTHVTFASCNRQSRDQSFWMTSIASAIAAQCERAGGNSSKPHTDLLLWLGNAVYADVDEAGVARSLARPSDGVEQEYKLLTESTYYREFVEAVVGRDGLVSGIWDDRDLGRRGADGSYAQSEAIRRLYLAYIWKGHPLAVKDATGDGTPGALYSFTGIPAPTGAPLAAHFVHSVCTVTLDVRTQRTAPPNLVDALLRSSEETDLRLRGSKGAASDARLAEIRDVRARVMEADLLGRRQWAWLERTLATYLAPTARSPGDAAGRAHCAVTLIASPWQILLNDNKPFEGWDLYPASRSRLLLLLKKYKVERFVFLSGHAELGELGVVRRASKEDIRVEGPTATLTDSLPRESPTLPASKLLPPRRSSLVEVTSSGLTHTVREAPLVGWLAHWFTTSRMEEDAKSNGLSQRHLFLTRNTTMERQFGTVQVIGDRVAAARHADVVAASREEVLARTRVLITLHSVQRAGAPLVALERTLESLPSYAVEPLEEEEKEYDAVKAIDLYDAAHLPQFNVYNDPGYYPWLKRRMAAWQCAEVPCVSGQHFMLLKVIANLALAFAVVLVFLAAVYYYHLKHRDMHEEDGVKLKQD
;
A
#
# COMPACT_ATOMS: atom_id res chain seq x y z
N MET A 1 -15.56 64.65 -45.68
CA MET A 1 -16.75 64.56 -46.58
C MET A 1 -17.86 63.79 -45.85
N LYS A 2 -19.11 63.76 -46.35
CA LYS A 2 -20.28 63.06 -45.74
C LYS A 2 -20.59 61.79 -46.58
N LEU A 3 -21.41 60.80 -46.20
CA LEU A 3 -22.25 60.52 -45.00
C LEU A 3 -21.65 59.28 -44.24
N SER A 4 -22.21 58.47 -43.32
CA SER A 4 -23.56 58.10 -42.80
C SER A 4 -24.46 57.27 -43.76
N VAL A 5 -25.33 56.32 -43.35
CA VAL A 5 -25.69 55.72 -42.03
C VAL A 5 -26.49 54.39 -42.23
N ALA A 6 -26.63 53.54 -41.19
CA ALA A 6 -27.59 52.40 -41.03
C ALA A 6 -27.51 51.21 -42.07
N SER A 7 -27.67 49.92 -41.74
CA SER A 7 -28.63 49.18 -40.89
C SER A 7 -30.07 49.10 -41.41
N ARG A 8 -30.53 47.89 -41.81
CA ARG A 8 -31.84 47.32 -41.42
C ARG A 8 -32.02 45.83 -41.81
N THR A 9 -33.08 45.23 -41.26
CA THR A 9 -33.35 43.78 -41.17
C THR A 9 -34.66 43.35 -41.86
N ALA A 10 -34.66 42.16 -42.48
CA ALA A 10 -35.82 41.26 -42.68
C ALA A 10 -35.24 39.83 -42.92
N VAL A 11 -35.67 38.69 -42.36
CA VAL A 11 -36.86 38.17 -41.64
C VAL A 11 -37.84 37.35 -42.51
N LEU A 12 -37.56 36.03 -42.59
CA LEU A 12 -38.49 34.88 -42.73
C LEU A 12 -39.27 34.72 -44.07
N PRO A 13 -39.93 33.56 -44.38
CA PRO A 13 -40.21 32.36 -43.53
C PRO A 13 -39.96 30.95 -44.15
N CYS A 14 -40.24 29.90 -43.35
CA CYS A 14 -40.59 28.50 -43.73
C CYS A 14 -39.48 27.57 -44.31
N SER A 15 -39.52 26.23 -44.15
CA SER A 15 -40.34 25.37 -43.24
C SER A 15 -39.87 23.90 -43.19
N ALA A 16 -39.81 23.32 -41.96
CA ALA A 16 -40.06 21.89 -41.62
C ALA A 16 -39.15 20.77 -42.22
N PRO A 17 -39.19 19.50 -41.71
CA PRO A 17 -39.90 18.98 -40.53
C PRO A 17 -38.99 18.33 -39.46
N GLN A 18 -39.52 18.15 -38.24
CA GLN A 18 -38.97 17.23 -37.24
C GLN A 18 -39.63 15.85 -37.36
N GLN A 19 -38.87 14.76 -37.28
CA GLN A 19 -39.42 13.41 -37.04
C GLN A 19 -39.32 13.08 -35.55
N GLN A 20 -40.47 12.91 -34.89
CA GLN A 20 -40.57 12.37 -33.53
C GLN A 20 -40.65 10.83 -33.59
N LEU A 21 -39.81 10.13 -32.81
CA LEU A 21 -40.02 8.70 -32.55
C LEU A 21 -41.12 8.53 -31.49
N LEU A 22 -42.30 8.10 -31.93
CA LEU A 22 -43.43 7.79 -31.04
C LEU A 22 -43.32 6.36 -30.48
N LEU A 23 -43.00 6.24 -29.20
CA LEU A 23 -43.24 5.02 -28.43
C LEU A 23 -44.74 4.89 -28.11
N PRO A 24 -45.34 3.68 -28.21
CA PRO A 24 -46.78 3.52 -28.05
C PRO A 24 -47.22 3.76 -26.59
N PRO A 25 -48.28 4.57 -26.34
CA PRO A 25 -48.62 5.07 -25.00
C PRO A 25 -49.10 4.01 -24.00
N LYS A 26 -49.28 2.75 -24.42
CA LYS A 26 -49.70 1.65 -23.53
C LYS A 26 -48.59 1.09 -22.64
N LEU A 27 -47.30 1.35 -22.94
CA LEU A 27 -46.18 0.84 -22.12
C LEU A 27 -45.87 1.73 -20.90
N LEU A 28 -46.01 3.05 -21.03
CA LEU A 28 -45.72 3.99 -19.93
C LEU A 28 -46.69 3.85 -18.75
N ALA A 29 -47.95 3.51 -19.02
CA ALA A 29 -48.97 3.34 -18.00
C ALA A 29 -48.71 2.13 -17.07
N SER A 30 -48.17 1.01 -17.57
CA SER A 30 -47.93 -0.18 -16.74
C SER A 30 -46.70 -0.01 -15.83
N LEU A 31 -45.63 0.62 -16.33
CA LEU A 31 -44.42 0.91 -15.55
C LEU A 31 -44.69 1.81 -14.33
N ALA A 32 -45.54 2.83 -14.49
CA ALA A 32 -45.94 3.69 -13.38
C ALA A 32 -46.66 2.91 -12.26
N SER A 33 -47.60 2.04 -12.63
CA SER A 33 -48.34 1.21 -11.66
C SER A 33 -47.46 0.21 -10.92
N VAL A 34 -46.51 -0.45 -11.61
CA VAL A 34 -45.59 -1.41 -10.99
C VAL A 34 -44.66 -0.73 -9.98
N LEU A 35 -44.13 0.45 -10.31
CA LEU A 35 -43.29 1.22 -9.39
C LEU A 35 -44.05 1.70 -8.15
N PHE A 36 -45.32 2.10 -8.30
CA PHE A 36 -46.13 2.54 -7.15
C PHE A 36 -46.46 1.38 -6.19
N VAL A 37 -46.75 0.18 -6.72
CA VAL A 37 -47.01 -1.02 -5.90
C VAL A 37 -45.76 -1.49 -5.15
N PHE A 38 -44.58 -1.47 -5.79
CA PHE A 38 -43.32 -1.79 -5.11
C PHE A 38 -42.95 -0.75 -4.04
N GLY A 39 -43.15 0.54 -4.30
CA GLY A 39 -42.94 1.60 -3.31
C GLY A 39 -43.84 1.44 -2.06
N ALA A 40 -45.10 1.07 -2.25
CA ALA A 40 -46.03 0.81 -1.15
C ALA A 40 -45.65 -0.42 -0.31
N LEU A 41 -45.24 -1.53 -0.94
CA LEU A 41 -44.87 -2.76 -0.22
C LEU A 41 -43.66 -2.55 0.71
N CYS A 42 -42.65 -1.81 0.24
CA CYS A 42 -41.45 -1.53 1.03
C CYS A 42 -41.73 -0.67 2.29
N LEU A 43 -42.78 0.15 2.28
CA LEU A 43 -43.18 0.96 3.44
C LEU A 43 -43.96 0.18 4.52
N VAL A 44 -44.59 -0.95 4.16
CA VAL A 44 -45.33 -1.80 5.12
C VAL A 44 -44.43 -2.83 5.79
N ALA A 45 -43.31 -3.23 5.16
CA ALA A 45 -42.33 -4.15 5.75
C ALA A 45 -41.42 -3.50 6.82
N ALA A 46 -41.46 -2.17 6.99
CA ALA A 46 -40.49 -1.40 7.76
C ALA A 46 -40.92 -1.04 9.21
N SER A 47 -41.89 -1.76 9.78
CA SER A 47 -42.19 -1.80 11.23
C SER A 47 -43.14 -2.99 11.50
N PRO A 48 -42.90 -3.84 12.53
CA PRO A 48 -42.47 -3.41 13.86
C PRO A 48 -41.36 -4.29 14.49
N PHE A 49 -40.13 -3.80 14.50
CA PHE A 49 -39.06 -4.28 15.40
C PHE A 49 -38.56 -3.17 16.35
N ALA A 50 -39.49 -2.34 16.81
CA ALA A 50 -39.27 -1.19 17.70
C ALA A 50 -39.90 -1.37 19.10
N ALA A 51 -40.08 -2.63 19.55
CA ALA A 51 -40.77 -2.96 20.80
C ALA A 51 -40.13 -4.12 21.59
N ALA A 52 -38.82 -4.36 21.42
CA ALA A 52 -38.11 -5.49 22.03
C ALA A 52 -36.66 -5.15 22.49
N ALA A 53 -36.40 -3.88 22.88
CA ALA A 53 -35.08 -3.43 23.31
C ALA A 53 -35.06 -2.67 24.66
N THR A 54 -36.23 -2.39 25.25
CA THR A 54 -36.36 -1.72 26.56
C THR A 54 -36.18 -2.71 27.72
N GLY A 55 -35.03 -3.39 27.75
CA GLY A 55 -34.73 -4.47 28.71
C GLY A 55 -33.25 -4.65 29.07
N ALA A 56 -32.36 -3.76 28.65
CA ALA A 56 -30.91 -3.90 28.86
C ALA A 56 -30.18 -2.57 29.15
N SER A 57 -30.85 -1.60 29.79
CA SER A 57 -30.26 -0.28 30.13
C SER A 57 -30.04 -0.10 31.64
N GLN A 58 -29.41 -1.10 32.27
CA GLN A 58 -29.03 -1.04 33.69
C GLN A 58 -27.68 -1.71 34.01
N MET A 59 -26.77 -1.78 33.03
CA MET A 59 -25.35 -1.91 33.34
C MET A 59 -24.78 -0.56 33.79
N SER A 60 -23.79 -0.61 34.68
CA SER A 60 -23.25 0.51 35.46
C SER A 60 -23.05 1.82 34.68
N LYS A 61 -23.36 2.96 35.33
CA LYS A 61 -22.75 4.27 35.02
C LYS A 61 -21.25 4.24 35.35
N ALA A 62 -20.48 3.46 34.59
CA ALA A 62 -19.03 3.57 34.57
C ALA A 62 -18.69 5.01 34.14
N ARG A 63 -17.95 5.72 34.99
CA ARG A 63 -17.52 7.10 34.77
C ARG A 63 -16.62 7.11 33.54
N ARG A 64 -17.17 7.46 32.36
CA ARG A 64 -16.38 7.64 31.13
C ARG A 64 -15.23 8.61 31.43
N GLN A 65 -14.01 8.08 31.53
CA GLN A 65 -12.81 8.90 31.64
C GLN A 65 -12.65 9.72 30.37
N ALA A 66 -12.11 10.92 30.52
CA ALA A 66 -11.73 11.72 29.38
C ALA A 66 -10.53 11.05 28.69
N THR A 67 -10.61 10.91 27.37
CA THR A 67 -9.49 10.50 26.52
C THR A 67 -8.92 11.71 25.81
N GLU A 68 -7.65 11.68 25.43
CA GLU A 68 -7.06 12.66 24.51
C GLU A 68 -6.05 12.03 23.54
N LEU A 69 -5.68 12.79 22.50
CA LEU A 69 -4.62 12.45 21.56
C LEU A 69 -3.26 12.55 22.26
N LEU A 70 -2.63 11.41 22.51
CA LEU A 70 -1.33 11.32 23.16
C LEU A 70 -0.17 11.49 22.16
N THR A 71 -0.35 11.04 20.91
CA THR A 71 0.67 11.14 19.85
C THR A 71 0.03 11.07 18.48
N HIS A 72 0.54 11.85 17.52
CA HIS A 72 0.13 11.86 16.13
C HIS A 72 1.33 11.68 15.20
N VAL A 73 1.25 10.73 14.26
CA VAL A 73 2.22 10.53 13.19
C VAL A 73 1.53 10.69 11.84
N THR A 74 2.17 11.38 10.91
CA THR A 74 1.75 11.48 9.50
C THR A 74 2.72 10.69 8.63
N PHE A 75 2.23 9.88 7.70
CA PHE A 75 3.09 9.15 6.75
C PHE A 75 2.67 9.33 5.30
N ALA A 76 3.65 9.38 4.39
CA ALA A 76 3.43 9.66 2.98
C ALA A 76 4.51 9.06 2.07
N SER A 77 4.19 8.93 0.78
CA SER A 77 5.08 8.49 -0.28
C SER A 77 4.76 9.19 -1.61
N CYS A 78 5.61 8.97 -2.61
CA CYS A 78 5.38 9.28 -4.02
C CYS A 78 4.92 10.74 -4.28
N ASN A 79 5.72 11.71 -3.84
CA ASN A 79 5.53 13.13 -4.11
C ASN A 79 6.38 13.62 -5.30
N ARG A 80 5.72 14.11 -6.35
CA ARG A 80 6.36 14.89 -7.42
C ARG A 80 6.34 16.36 -7.01
N GLN A 81 7.45 16.81 -6.44
CA GLN A 81 7.77 18.17 -6.01
C GLN A 81 7.42 19.27 -7.03
N SER A 82 7.45 18.97 -8.33
CA SER A 82 7.09 19.88 -9.43
C SER A 82 5.59 19.99 -9.73
N ARG A 83 4.75 19.13 -9.14
CA ARG A 83 3.28 19.28 -9.13
C ARG A 83 2.83 20.14 -7.95
N ASP A 84 1.63 20.70 -8.02
CA ASP A 84 1.02 21.50 -6.94
C ASP A 84 1.21 20.84 -5.56
N GLN A 85 1.81 21.60 -4.64
CA GLN A 85 2.11 21.22 -3.26
C GLN A 85 1.07 21.77 -2.26
N SER A 86 0.00 22.44 -2.70
CA SER A 86 -1.01 23.03 -1.81
C SER A 86 -1.63 22.05 -0.82
N PHE A 87 -1.65 20.75 -1.18
CA PHE A 87 -2.21 19.66 -0.37
C PHE A 87 -1.61 19.54 1.04
N TRP A 88 -0.37 19.98 1.27
CA TRP A 88 0.25 20.00 2.61
C TRP A 88 -0.62 20.77 3.61
N MET A 89 -1.14 21.93 3.20
CA MET A 89 -2.00 22.76 4.03
C MET A 89 -3.49 22.47 3.80
N THR A 90 -3.93 22.37 2.54
CA THR A 90 -5.37 22.23 2.21
C THR A 90 -5.96 20.86 2.55
N SER A 91 -5.13 19.82 2.67
CA SER A 91 -5.58 18.44 2.91
C SER A 91 -4.92 17.79 4.12
N ILE A 92 -3.59 17.86 4.25
CA ILE A 92 -2.87 17.17 5.33
C ILE A 92 -3.05 17.92 6.65
N ALA A 93 -2.67 19.20 6.73
CA ALA A 93 -2.90 20.02 7.93
C ALA A 93 -4.39 20.10 8.32
N SER A 94 -5.28 20.21 7.32
CA SER A 94 -6.74 20.18 7.51
C SER A 94 -7.24 18.90 8.20
N ALA A 95 -6.82 17.72 7.73
CA ALA A 95 -7.18 16.45 8.37
C ALA A 95 -6.68 16.37 9.81
N ILE A 96 -5.43 16.77 10.03
CA ILE A 96 -4.77 16.74 11.35
C ILE A 96 -5.49 17.67 12.33
N ALA A 97 -5.85 18.89 11.92
CA ALA A 97 -6.60 19.83 12.76
C ALA A 97 -7.93 19.20 13.22
N ALA A 98 -8.70 18.66 12.27
CA ALA A 98 -9.95 17.98 12.56
C ALA A 98 -9.76 16.70 13.41
N GLN A 99 -8.59 16.06 13.39
CA GLN A 99 -8.24 14.93 14.27
C GLN A 99 -7.92 15.40 15.69
N CYS A 100 -7.12 16.45 15.85
CA CYS A 100 -6.84 17.09 17.15
C CYS A 100 -8.12 17.57 17.85
N GLU A 101 -9.02 18.23 17.10
CA GLU A 101 -10.33 18.67 17.61
C GLU A 101 -11.22 17.49 18.04
N ARG A 102 -11.35 16.45 17.20
CA ARG A 102 -12.16 15.26 17.52
C ARG A 102 -11.63 14.48 18.72
N ALA A 103 -10.35 14.60 19.05
CA ALA A 103 -9.74 13.94 20.20
C ALA A 103 -9.90 14.73 21.52
N GLY A 104 -10.63 15.85 21.54
CA GLY A 104 -10.97 16.57 22.79
C GLY A 104 -9.83 17.37 23.42
N GLY A 105 -8.77 17.65 22.66
CA GLY A 105 -7.68 18.53 23.09
C GLY A 105 -8.12 20.00 23.17
N ASN A 106 -7.49 20.79 24.05
CA ASN A 106 -7.76 22.22 24.17
C ASN A 106 -7.11 23.07 23.04
N SER A 107 -6.44 22.43 22.07
CA SER A 107 -5.80 23.07 20.92
C SER A 107 -6.43 22.58 19.62
N SER A 108 -7.02 23.51 18.86
CA SER A 108 -7.46 23.28 17.48
C SER A 108 -6.33 23.45 16.45
N LYS A 109 -5.11 23.85 16.87
CA LYS A 109 -3.96 23.89 15.97
C LYS A 109 -3.58 22.47 15.55
N PRO A 110 -3.42 22.18 14.25
CA PRO A 110 -2.89 20.89 13.79
C PRO A 110 -1.48 20.68 14.30
N HIS A 111 -1.19 19.49 14.81
CA HIS A 111 0.14 19.08 15.25
C HIS A 111 0.42 17.63 14.86
N THR A 112 1.65 17.33 14.43
CA THR A 112 2.12 15.97 14.19
C THR A 112 3.53 15.81 14.74
N ASP A 113 3.73 14.81 15.60
CA ASP A 113 5.00 14.54 16.29
C ASP A 113 6.06 13.97 15.34
N LEU A 114 5.63 13.37 14.23
CA LEU A 114 6.50 12.85 13.18
C LEU A 114 5.83 12.91 11.80
N LEU A 115 6.50 13.54 10.83
CA LEU A 115 6.28 13.27 9.41
C LEU A 115 7.26 12.17 8.96
N LEU A 116 6.73 11.04 8.49
CA LEU A 116 7.47 9.85 8.06
C LEU A 116 7.34 9.62 6.55
N TRP A 117 8.44 9.78 5.82
CA TRP A 117 8.50 9.42 4.40
C TRP A 117 8.74 7.92 4.18
N LEU A 118 7.91 7.31 3.33
CA LEU A 118 7.92 5.89 2.95
C LEU A 118 8.37 5.72 1.48
N GLY A 119 9.44 6.41 1.10
CA GLY A 119 9.99 6.38 -0.26
C GLY A 119 9.34 7.37 -1.24
N ASN A 120 10.17 7.85 -2.17
CA ASN A 120 9.84 8.80 -3.23
C ASN A 120 9.28 10.10 -2.67
N ALA A 121 10.06 10.72 -1.77
CA ALA A 121 9.83 12.08 -1.29
C ALA A 121 10.05 13.10 -2.43
N VAL A 122 10.96 12.79 -3.36
CA VAL A 122 11.13 13.50 -4.63
C VAL A 122 11.22 12.52 -5.81
N TYR A 123 10.95 13.02 -7.02
CA TYR A 123 11.18 12.33 -8.28
C TYR A 123 12.33 12.99 -9.03
N ALA A 124 13.54 12.50 -8.81
CA ALA A 124 14.73 12.93 -9.54
C ALA A 124 15.01 12.08 -10.81
N ASP A 125 14.32 10.95 -10.99
CA ASP A 125 14.45 10.10 -12.19
C ASP A 125 13.62 10.58 -13.40
N VAL A 126 12.82 11.64 -13.27
CA VAL A 126 12.02 12.23 -14.35
C VAL A 126 12.56 13.61 -14.79
N ASP A 127 12.05 14.11 -15.91
CA ASP A 127 12.13 15.52 -16.32
C ASP A 127 10.89 16.34 -15.89
N GLU A 128 10.85 17.62 -16.26
CA GLU A 128 9.75 18.55 -15.97
C GLU A 128 8.40 18.09 -16.57
N ALA A 129 8.42 17.40 -17.71
CA ALA A 129 7.23 16.80 -18.33
C ALA A 129 6.79 15.50 -17.63
N GLY A 130 7.54 15.03 -16.63
CA GLY A 130 7.29 13.79 -15.90
C GLY A 130 7.69 12.53 -16.66
N VAL A 131 8.50 12.64 -17.72
CA VAL A 131 9.04 11.54 -18.51
C VAL A 131 10.28 10.98 -17.83
N ALA A 132 10.39 9.66 -17.75
CA ALA A 132 11.54 9.01 -17.11
C ALA A 132 12.83 9.22 -17.93
N ARG A 133 13.90 9.65 -17.25
CA ARG A 133 15.23 9.85 -17.83
C ARG A 133 15.89 8.49 -18.09
N SER A 134 16.50 8.33 -19.27
CA SER A 134 17.24 7.13 -19.65
C SER A 134 18.58 6.97 -18.93
N LEU A 135 19.13 8.08 -18.42
CA LEU A 135 20.36 8.13 -17.65
C LEU A 135 20.07 8.62 -16.23
N ALA A 136 20.81 8.06 -15.27
CA ALA A 136 20.79 8.51 -13.88
C ALA A 136 21.06 10.02 -13.79
N ARG A 137 20.25 10.74 -13.01
CA ARG A 137 20.47 12.16 -12.77
C ARG A 137 21.75 12.36 -11.91
N PRO A 138 22.66 13.29 -12.26
CA PRO A 138 23.82 13.61 -11.43
C PRO A 138 23.39 14.29 -10.11
N SER A 139 24.25 14.19 -9.08
CA SER A 139 23.89 14.55 -7.71
C SER A 139 23.50 16.01 -7.49
N ASP A 140 24.05 16.95 -8.26
CA ASP A 140 23.66 18.37 -8.29
C ASP A 140 22.23 18.55 -8.79
N GLY A 141 21.86 17.86 -9.86
CA GLY A 141 20.49 17.84 -10.37
C GLY A 141 19.53 17.12 -9.42
N VAL A 142 20.00 16.17 -8.62
CA VAL A 142 19.20 15.51 -7.57
C VAL A 142 18.99 16.45 -6.37
N GLU A 143 20.04 17.19 -5.97
CA GLU A 143 19.95 18.23 -4.94
C GLU A 143 18.89 19.29 -5.29
N GLN A 144 18.82 19.69 -6.56
CA GLN A 144 17.82 20.67 -7.01
C GLN A 144 16.37 20.21 -6.83
N GLU A 145 16.09 18.90 -6.92
CA GLU A 145 14.74 18.37 -6.67
C GLU A 145 14.41 18.31 -5.17
N TYR A 146 15.41 18.05 -4.31
CA TYR A 146 15.23 18.21 -2.87
C TYR A 146 14.93 19.67 -2.51
N LYS A 147 15.67 20.64 -3.09
CA LYS A 147 15.40 22.07 -2.91
C LYS A 147 13.99 22.45 -3.33
N LEU A 148 13.53 22.01 -4.50
CA LEU A 148 12.17 22.27 -4.99
C LEU A 148 11.07 21.76 -4.04
N LEU A 149 11.32 20.70 -3.26
CA LEU A 149 10.44 20.30 -2.16
C LEU A 149 10.63 21.19 -0.92
N THR A 150 11.86 21.32 -0.40
CA THR A 150 12.10 21.96 0.91
C THR A 150 11.88 23.48 0.91
N GLU A 151 12.08 24.13 -0.23
CA GLU A 151 11.88 25.57 -0.42
C GLU A 151 10.43 25.90 -0.80
N SER A 152 9.60 24.89 -1.10
CA SER A 152 8.18 25.06 -1.38
C SER A 152 7.45 25.65 -0.18
N THR A 153 6.78 26.80 -0.38
CA THR A 153 6.07 27.53 0.68
C THR A 153 5.14 26.63 1.49
N TYR A 154 4.36 25.76 0.84
CA TYR A 154 3.40 24.87 1.52
C TYR A 154 4.07 23.77 2.33
N TYR A 155 5.18 23.21 1.86
CA TYR A 155 5.93 22.20 2.61
C TYR A 155 6.65 22.82 3.80
N ARG A 156 7.29 23.99 3.60
CA ARG A 156 7.93 24.74 4.69
C ARG A 156 6.90 25.18 5.74
N GLU A 157 5.77 25.74 5.33
CA GLU A 157 4.67 26.12 6.24
C GLU A 157 4.16 24.91 7.04
N PHE A 158 3.96 23.76 6.41
CA PHE A 158 3.60 22.52 7.11
C PHE A 158 4.67 22.07 8.12
N VAL A 159 5.94 22.08 7.72
CA VAL A 159 7.06 21.69 8.57
C VAL A 159 7.30 22.69 9.71
N GLU A 160 6.98 23.96 9.54
CA GLU A 160 7.10 25.02 10.57
C GLU A 160 5.88 25.06 11.51
N ALA A 161 4.65 24.95 10.98
CA ALA A 161 3.42 25.16 11.73
C ALA A 161 2.72 23.89 12.23
N VAL A 162 2.91 22.75 11.56
CA VAL A 162 2.21 21.47 11.87
C VAL A 162 3.18 20.43 12.45
N VAL A 163 4.40 20.35 11.96
CA VAL A 163 5.48 19.56 12.62
C VAL A 163 6.10 20.36 13.77
N GLY A 164 6.03 21.70 13.72
CA GLY A 164 6.42 22.57 14.82
C GLY A 164 7.92 22.58 15.12
N ARG A 165 8.29 22.94 16.35
CA ARG A 165 9.69 22.89 16.83
C ARG A 165 10.08 21.48 17.30
N ASP A 166 9.14 20.82 17.97
CA ASP A 166 9.41 19.65 18.80
C ASP A 166 9.01 18.32 18.11
N GLY A 167 8.30 18.39 16.98
CA GLY A 167 8.06 17.27 16.08
C GLY A 167 9.20 17.04 15.08
N LEU A 168 9.26 15.83 14.55
CA LEU A 168 10.33 15.33 13.68
C LEU A 168 9.91 15.26 12.22
N VAL A 169 10.89 15.37 11.30
CA VAL A 169 10.74 14.83 9.94
C VAL A 169 11.81 13.77 9.75
N SER A 170 11.39 12.59 9.32
CA SER A 170 12.28 11.45 9.08
C SER A 170 11.73 10.62 7.93
N GLY A 171 12.46 9.59 7.53
CA GLY A 171 11.98 8.68 6.51
C GLY A 171 13.06 7.89 5.83
N ILE A 172 12.60 6.99 4.99
CA ILE A 172 13.41 6.15 4.12
C ILE A 172 13.13 6.50 2.65
N TRP A 173 14.19 6.44 1.85
CA TRP A 173 14.17 6.74 0.43
C TRP A 173 13.74 5.56 -0.45
N ASP A 174 13.58 5.82 -1.74
CA ASP A 174 13.32 4.81 -2.75
C ASP A 174 13.99 5.20 -4.11
N ASP A 175 13.68 4.54 -5.22
CA ASP A 175 14.46 4.69 -6.46
C ASP A 175 14.33 6.06 -7.15
N ARG A 176 13.23 6.79 -6.89
CA ARG A 176 13.00 8.12 -7.46
C ARG A 176 13.79 9.19 -6.72
N ASP A 177 13.98 9.02 -5.41
CA ASP A 177 14.87 9.83 -4.57
C ASP A 177 16.35 9.68 -5.01
N LEU A 178 16.71 8.49 -5.51
CA LEU A 178 18.04 8.14 -6.03
C LEU A 178 18.32 8.65 -7.46
N GLY A 179 17.35 9.29 -8.12
CA GLY A 179 17.52 9.81 -9.48
C GLY A 179 17.72 8.74 -10.56
N ARG A 180 17.43 7.47 -10.25
CA ARG A 180 17.56 6.32 -11.15
C ARG A 180 16.59 5.21 -10.75
N ARG A 181 15.60 4.93 -11.63
CA ARG A 181 14.65 3.83 -11.45
C ARG A 181 15.34 2.48 -11.21
N GLY A 182 14.78 1.67 -10.33
CA GLY A 182 15.19 0.29 -10.07
C GLY A 182 16.54 0.14 -9.33
N ALA A 183 17.12 1.23 -8.82
CA ALA A 183 18.43 1.23 -8.16
C ALA A 183 18.55 0.18 -7.03
N ASP A 184 19.75 -0.33 -6.85
CA ASP A 184 20.16 -1.38 -5.92
C ASP A 184 21.55 -1.07 -5.33
N GLY A 185 22.12 -2.02 -4.57
CA GLY A 185 23.43 -1.85 -3.92
C GLY A 185 24.62 -1.65 -4.87
N SER A 186 24.47 -1.80 -6.18
CA SER A 186 25.53 -1.49 -7.17
C SER A 186 25.54 -0.01 -7.59
N TYR A 187 24.57 0.80 -7.18
CA TYR A 187 24.43 2.18 -7.66
C TYR A 187 25.38 3.15 -6.96
N ALA A 188 26.53 3.40 -7.59
CA ALA A 188 27.66 4.17 -7.03
C ALA A 188 27.32 5.59 -6.53
N GLN A 189 26.30 6.26 -7.07
CA GLN A 189 25.92 7.61 -6.59
C GLN A 189 25.16 7.61 -5.26
N SER A 190 24.71 6.43 -4.77
CA SER A 190 23.87 6.32 -3.58
C SER A 190 24.47 7.05 -2.38
N GLU A 191 25.76 6.89 -2.07
CA GLU A 191 26.35 7.56 -0.90
C GLU A 191 26.28 9.11 -0.99
N ALA A 192 26.49 9.69 -2.16
CA ALA A 192 26.40 11.14 -2.33
C ALA A 192 24.95 11.61 -2.14
N ILE A 193 24.00 10.94 -2.79
CA ILE A 193 22.57 11.28 -2.70
C ILE A 193 22.03 11.06 -1.28
N ARG A 194 22.57 10.09 -0.53
CA ARG A 194 22.19 9.81 0.87
C ARG A 194 22.50 10.99 1.79
N ARG A 195 23.61 11.69 1.54
CA ARG A 195 23.97 12.92 2.27
C ARG A 195 22.99 14.05 1.95
N LEU A 196 22.47 14.12 0.72
CA LEU A 196 21.41 15.06 0.34
C LEU A 196 20.08 14.72 1.02
N TYR A 197 19.62 13.47 0.97
CA TYR A 197 18.38 13.05 1.64
C TYR A 197 18.41 13.36 3.15
N LEU A 198 19.53 13.05 3.82
CA LEU A 198 19.74 13.37 5.24
C LEU A 198 19.84 14.87 5.52
N ALA A 199 20.30 15.70 4.58
CA ALA A 199 20.41 17.15 4.76
C ALA A 199 19.10 17.92 4.48
N TYR A 200 18.27 17.43 3.55
CA TYR A 200 17.05 18.11 3.09
C TYR A 200 15.76 17.52 3.67
N ILE A 201 15.64 16.20 3.83
CA ILE A 201 14.40 15.56 4.31
C ILE A 201 14.36 15.46 5.83
N TRP A 202 15.48 15.16 6.49
CA TRP A 202 15.50 14.90 7.93
C TRP A 202 15.56 16.18 8.77
N LYS A 203 14.66 16.31 9.74
CA LYS A 203 14.56 17.41 10.71
C LYS A 203 14.48 16.86 12.13
N GLY A 204 15.27 17.44 13.04
CA GLY A 204 15.30 17.06 14.46
C GLY A 204 16.26 15.91 14.81
N HIS A 205 17.00 15.40 13.83
CA HIS A 205 18.00 14.34 14.02
C HIS A 205 19.43 14.86 13.84
N PRO A 206 20.42 14.36 14.60
CA PRO A 206 21.83 14.53 14.24
C PRO A 206 22.14 13.75 12.95
N LEU A 207 22.94 14.33 12.05
CA LEU A 207 23.30 13.74 10.75
C LEU A 207 24.07 12.41 10.83
N ALA A 208 24.51 12.01 12.02
CA ALA A 208 24.94 10.65 12.30
C ALA A 208 23.80 9.91 13.02
N VAL A 209 23.14 8.98 12.32
CA VAL A 209 22.26 7.98 12.94
C VAL A 209 23.07 7.23 13.98
N LYS A 210 22.74 7.45 15.25
CA LYS A 210 23.19 6.66 16.39
C LYS A 210 21.93 6.14 17.07
N ASP A 211 21.85 4.84 17.24
CA ASP A 211 21.01 4.27 18.30
C ASP A 211 21.56 4.65 19.68
N ALA A 212 20.83 4.33 20.75
CA ALA A 212 21.26 4.66 22.11
C ALA A 212 22.51 3.88 22.57
N THR A 213 22.98 2.91 21.79
CA THR A 213 24.29 2.23 21.94
C THR A 213 25.44 2.92 21.18
N GLY A 214 25.14 3.94 20.36
CA GLY A 214 26.13 4.66 19.55
C GLY A 214 26.57 3.93 18.28
N ASP A 215 25.90 2.83 17.93
CA ASP A 215 26.35 1.76 17.03
C ASP A 215 25.67 1.79 15.64
N GLY A 216 24.88 2.84 15.40
CA GLY A 216 24.35 3.17 14.08
C GLY A 216 25.49 3.49 13.11
N THR A 217 25.47 2.88 11.92
CA THR A 217 26.49 3.15 10.88
C THR A 217 26.36 4.61 10.42
N PRO A 218 27.41 5.46 10.52
CA PRO A 218 27.31 6.87 10.16
C PRO A 218 26.81 7.06 8.72
N GLY A 219 25.70 7.80 8.59
CA GLY A 219 25.03 8.03 7.32
C GLY A 219 24.16 6.89 6.79
N ALA A 220 23.87 5.83 7.57
CA ALA A 220 22.79 4.89 7.23
C ALA A 220 21.42 5.60 7.25
N LEU A 221 20.47 5.11 6.44
CA LEU A 221 19.07 5.60 6.43
C LEU A 221 18.11 4.72 7.23
N TYR A 222 18.45 3.44 7.42
CA TYR A 222 17.74 2.60 8.38
C TYR A 222 17.99 3.11 9.80
N SER A 223 16.93 3.28 10.57
CA SER A 223 16.95 3.97 11.85
C SER A 223 15.89 3.44 12.80
N PHE A 224 16.12 3.68 14.09
CA PHE A 224 15.16 3.40 15.16
C PHE A 224 14.96 4.69 15.94
N THR A 225 13.73 5.21 15.92
CA THR A 225 13.40 6.52 16.48
C THR A 225 12.13 6.43 17.32
N GLY A 226 12.14 7.06 18.50
CA GLY A 226 11.03 7.03 19.47
C GLY A 226 10.42 8.41 19.68
N ILE A 227 9.10 8.46 19.81
CA ILE A 227 8.32 9.62 20.21
C ILE A 227 7.98 9.45 21.71
N PRO A 228 8.44 10.33 22.61
CA PRO A 228 8.25 10.15 24.05
C PRO A 228 6.78 9.99 24.47
N ALA A 229 6.52 9.10 25.43
CA ALA A 229 5.18 8.98 26.01
C ALA A 229 4.86 10.25 26.83
N PRO A 230 3.69 10.90 26.65
CA PRO A 230 3.40 12.18 27.29
C PRO A 230 3.46 12.14 28.83
N THR A 231 4.26 13.04 29.41
CA THR A 231 4.45 13.16 30.86
C THR A 231 3.13 13.34 31.59
N GLY A 232 2.81 12.43 32.51
CA GLY A 232 1.57 12.46 33.30
C GLY A 232 0.38 11.73 32.66
N ALA A 233 0.51 11.18 31.44
CA ALA A 233 -0.44 10.21 30.92
C ALA A 233 -0.17 8.83 31.55
N PRO A 234 -1.21 8.00 31.84
CA PRO A 234 -1.02 6.63 32.34
C PRO A 234 -0.12 5.76 31.45
N LEU A 235 -0.06 6.05 30.15
CA LEU A 235 0.85 5.39 29.20
C LEU A 235 2.34 5.55 29.58
N ALA A 236 2.74 6.73 30.06
CA ALA A 236 4.14 7.03 30.37
C ALA A 236 4.64 6.32 31.65
N ALA A 237 3.74 5.78 32.48
CA ALA A 237 4.11 4.94 33.62
C ALA A 237 4.64 3.56 33.19
N HIS A 238 4.19 3.04 32.04
CA HIS A 238 4.52 1.71 31.54
C HIS A 238 5.48 1.70 30.35
N PHE A 239 5.52 2.80 29.58
CA PHE A 239 6.30 2.94 28.35
C PHE A 239 7.18 4.19 28.34
N VAL A 240 8.36 4.09 27.73
CA VAL A 240 9.24 5.24 27.49
C VAL A 240 8.76 6.06 26.30
N HIS A 241 8.43 5.39 25.19
CA HIS A 241 7.90 5.99 23.97
C HIS A 241 6.47 5.52 23.70
N SER A 242 5.61 6.44 23.26
CA SER A 242 4.27 6.11 22.77
C SER A 242 4.34 5.40 21.42
N VAL A 243 5.15 5.92 20.50
CA VAL A 243 5.38 5.36 19.17
C VAL A 243 6.89 5.21 18.96
N CYS A 244 7.32 4.03 18.52
CA CYS A 244 8.65 3.82 17.95
C CYS A 244 8.52 3.53 16.46
N THR A 245 9.49 3.95 15.65
CA THR A 245 9.55 3.61 14.23
C THR A 245 10.88 2.94 13.88
N VAL A 246 10.80 1.83 13.14
CA VAL A 246 11.94 1.09 12.55
C VAL A 246 11.87 1.32 11.06
N THR A 247 12.83 2.02 10.46
CA THR A 247 12.89 2.21 8.99
C THR A 247 13.81 1.18 8.34
N LEU A 248 13.39 0.62 7.21
CA LEU A 248 14.08 -0.44 6.50
C LEU A 248 14.49 0.04 5.10
N ASP A 249 15.78 0.35 4.94
CA ASP A 249 16.40 0.60 3.64
C ASP A 249 16.42 -0.70 2.81
N VAL A 250 15.71 -0.70 1.68
CA VAL A 250 15.64 -1.81 0.71
C VAL A 250 16.34 -1.47 -0.61
N ARG A 251 17.19 -0.41 -0.64
CA ARG A 251 17.91 0.02 -1.85
C ARG A 251 19.42 -0.10 -1.68
N THR A 252 20.02 0.44 -0.61
CA THR A 252 21.49 0.58 -0.48
C THR A 252 22.26 -0.74 -0.44
N GLN A 253 21.65 -1.81 0.07
CA GLN A 253 22.31 -3.11 0.29
C GLN A 253 21.60 -4.27 -0.43
N ARG A 254 20.54 -3.97 -1.19
CA ARG A 254 19.75 -4.96 -1.92
C ARG A 254 20.60 -5.59 -3.03
N THR A 255 20.64 -6.93 -3.09
CA THR A 255 21.25 -7.64 -4.21
C THR A 255 20.47 -7.34 -5.48
N ALA A 256 21.17 -7.12 -6.60
CA ALA A 256 20.57 -6.89 -7.90
C ALA A 256 19.43 -7.90 -8.15
N PRO A 257 18.26 -7.45 -8.65
CA PRO A 257 17.04 -8.25 -8.59
C PRO A 257 17.22 -9.57 -9.34
N PRO A 258 17.16 -10.73 -8.65
CA PRO A 258 17.00 -11.98 -9.38
C PRO A 258 15.66 -11.89 -10.10
N ASN A 259 15.57 -12.41 -11.33
CA ASN A 259 14.31 -12.41 -12.04
C ASN A 259 13.39 -13.49 -11.44
N LEU A 260 12.78 -13.20 -10.28
CA LEU A 260 11.90 -14.15 -9.60
C LEU A 260 10.73 -14.53 -10.50
N VAL A 261 10.22 -13.63 -11.33
CA VAL A 261 9.10 -13.97 -12.20
C VAL A 261 9.52 -14.95 -13.30
N ASP A 262 10.74 -14.84 -13.86
CA ASP A 262 11.32 -15.88 -14.72
C ASP A 262 11.53 -17.20 -13.96
N ALA A 263 12.08 -17.15 -12.73
CA ALA A 263 12.22 -18.33 -11.87
C ALA A 263 10.88 -19.04 -11.58
N LEU A 264 9.82 -18.28 -11.32
CA LEU A 264 8.47 -18.80 -11.06
C LEU A 264 7.76 -19.23 -12.34
N LEU A 265 7.96 -18.53 -13.46
CA LEU A 265 7.44 -18.92 -14.79
C LEU A 265 7.96 -20.29 -15.19
N ARG A 266 9.27 -20.53 -14.99
CA ARG A 266 9.90 -21.82 -15.28
C ARG A 266 9.55 -22.93 -14.29
N SER A 267 8.87 -22.66 -13.17
CA SER A 267 8.36 -23.75 -12.31
C SER A 267 7.31 -24.61 -13.02
N SER A 268 6.52 -24.01 -13.91
CA SER A 268 5.63 -24.72 -14.85
C SER A 268 6.42 -25.55 -15.86
N GLU A 269 7.54 -25.06 -16.39
CA GLU A 269 8.43 -25.82 -17.28
C GLU A 269 9.05 -27.04 -16.56
N GLU A 270 9.56 -26.88 -15.33
CA GLU A 270 10.07 -28.01 -14.53
C GLU A 270 8.97 -29.06 -14.29
N THR A 271 7.74 -28.63 -14.03
CA THR A 271 6.60 -29.54 -13.82
C THR A 271 6.25 -30.29 -15.10
N ASP A 272 6.17 -29.60 -16.25
CA ASP A 272 5.90 -30.21 -17.56
C ASP A 272 7.02 -31.16 -18.01
N LEU A 273 8.29 -30.81 -17.80
CA LEU A 273 9.46 -31.65 -18.12
C LEU A 273 9.44 -32.95 -17.30
N ARG A 274 9.13 -32.85 -16.00
CA ARG A 274 8.94 -34.02 -15.12
C ARG A 274 7.77 -34.90 -15.57
N LEU A 275 6.59 -34.30 -15.83
CA LEU A 275 5.37 -35.02 -16.23
C LEU A 275 5.50 -35.72 -17.59
N ARG A 276 6.24 -35.12 -18.55
CA ARG A 276 6.50 -35.72 -19.87
C ARG A 276 7.56 -36.83 -19.84
N GLY A 277 8.16 -37.13 -18.69
CA GLY A 277 9.13 -38.21 -18.53
C GLY A 277 10.37 -38.06 -19.43
N SER A 278 10.78 -36.81 -19.69
CA SER A 278 11.74 -36.47 -20.75
C SER A 278 13.18 -36.90 -20.43
N LYS A 279 13.50 -38.16 -20.71
CA LYS A 279 14.88 -38.70 -20.65
C LYS A 279 15.75 -38.07 -21.73
N GLY A 280 16.63 -37.16 -21.36
CA GLY A 280 17.62 -36.60 -22.28
C GLY A 280 18.35 -35.39 -21.70
N ALA A 281 19.67 -35.33 -21.93
CA ALA A 281 20.56 -34.36 -21.28
C ALA A 281 20.16 -32.89 -21.46
N ALA A 282 19.43 -32.53 -22.52
CA ALA A 282 18.90 -31.17 -22.71
C ALA A 282 17.81 -30.81 -21.68
N SER A 283 16.95 -31.77 -21.30
CA SER A 283 15.95 -31.61 -20.25
C SER A 283 16.58 -31.57 -18.87
N ASP A 284 17.58 -32.41 -18.62
CA ASP A 284 18.36 -32.40 -17.36
C ASP A 284 19.13 -31.08 -17.19
N ALA A 285 19.74 -30.55 -18.26
CA ALA A 285 20.40 -29.24 -18.25
C ALA A 285 19.42 -28.09 -17.99
N ARG A 286 18.23 -28.11 -18.61
CA ARG A 286 17.17 -27.10 -18.34
C ARG A 286 16.66 -27.19 -16.89
N LEU A 287 16.49 -28.41 -16.35
CA LEU A 287 16.14 -28.59 -14.94
C LEU A 287 17.22 -28.08 -13.99
N ALA A 288 18.51 -28.26 -14.33
CA ALA A 288 19.62 -27.68 -13.57
C ALA A 288 19.61 -26.14 -13.61
N GLU A 289 19.43 -25.54 -14.78
CA GLU A 289 19.29 -24.08 -14.97
C GLU A 289 18.16 -23.48 -14.12
N ILE A 290 16.99 -24.14 -14.10
CA ILE A 290 15.83 -23.69 -13.31
C ILE A 290 16.12 -23.73 -11.80
N ARG A 291 16.80 -24.79 -11.33
CA ARG A 291 17.19 -24.95 -9.92
C ARG A 291 18.25 -23.93 -9.50
N ASP A 292 19.22 -23.67 -10.35
CA ASP A 292 20.28 -22.67 -10.18
C ASP A 292 19.72 -21.23 -10.12
N VAL A 293 18.79 -20.88 -11.02
CA VAL A 293 18.04 -19.61 -10.94
C VAL A 293 17.22 -19.52 -9.65
N ARG A 294 16.59 -20.63 -9.21
CA ARG A 294 15.84 -20.69 -7.95
C ARG A 294 16.73 -20.59 -6.70
N ALA A 295 17.95 -21.10 -6.74
CA ALA A 295 18.93 -20.97 -5.66
C ALA A 295 19.33 -19.49 -5.48
N ARG A 296 19.71 -18.80 -6.57
CA ARG A 296 19.99 -17.35 -6.54
C ARG A 296 18.83 -16.51 -6.03
N VAL A 297 17.59 -16.91 -6.31
CA VAL A 297 16.37 -16.29 -5.76
C VAL A 297 16.29 -16.40 -4.23
N MET A 298 16.72 -17.53 -3.66
CA MET A 298 16.71 -17.73 -2.20
C MET A 298 17.88 -17.02 -1.52
N GLU A 299 19.05 -16.98 -2.17
CA GLU A 299 20.24 -16.28 -1.66
C GLU A 299 20.15 -14.75 -1.76
N ALA A 300 19.22 -14.22 -2.55
CA ALA A 300 19.02 -12.78 -2.73
C ALA A 300 18.54 -12.09 -1.44
N ASP A 301 19.11 -10.93 -1.15
CA ASP A 301 18.85 -10.18 0.08
C ASP A 301 18.46 -8.71 -0.18
N LEU A 302 17.56 -8.18 0.65
CA LEU A 302 17.12 -6.79 0.65
C LEU A 302 17.99 -5.87 1.50
N LEU A 303 18.36 -6.31 2.71
CA LEU A 303 18.88 -5.41 3.75
C LEU A 303 20.41 -5.48 3.91
N GLY A 304 21.04 -6.60 3.53
CA GLY A 304 22.45 -6.83 3.75
C GLY A 304 22.80 -7.16 5.21
N ARG A 305 23.92 -7.87 5.38
CA ARG A 305 24.37 -8.42 6.67
C ARG A 305 24.48 -7.37 7.80
N ARG A 306 24.84 -6.12 7.49
CA ARG A 306 24.95 -5.04 8.50
C ARG A 306 23.59 -4.64 9.07
N GLN A 307 22.60 -4.40 8.21
CA GLN A 307 21.28 -3.96 8.63
C GLN A 307 20.47 -5.10 9.25
N TRP A 308 20.66 -6.36 8.81
CA TRP A 308 20.11 -7.52 9.52
C TRP A 308 20.64 -7.64 10.94
N ALA A 309 21.95 -7.54 11.13
CA ALA A 309 22.56 -7.60 12.46
C ALA A 309 22.12 -6.42 13.34
N TRP A 310 22.00 -5.21 12.77
CA TRP A 310 21.44 -4.05 13.47
C TRP A 310 19.99 -4.29 13.88
N LEU A 311 19.11 -4.70 12.96
CA LEU A 311 17.70 -4.95 13.22
C LEU A 311 17.52 -6.02 14.29
N GLU A 312 18.28 -7.12 14.23
CA GLU A 312 18.28 -8.17 15.26
C GLU A 312 18.69 -7.63 16.64
N ARG A 313 19.70 -6.76 16.72
CA ARG A 313 20.04 -6.03 17.96
C ARG A 313 18.93 -5.07 18.41
N THR A 314 18.25 -4.38 17.50
CA THR A 314 17.14 -3.47 17.82
C THR A 314 15.95 -4.23 18.39
N LEU A 315 15.55 -5.36 17.78
CA LEU A 315 14.46 -6.19 18.29
C LEU A 315 14.80 -6.73 19.69
N ALA A 316 16.01 -7.26 19.87
CA ALA A 316 16.47 -7.84 21.13
C ALA A 316 16.55 -6.81 22.27
N THR A 317 17.07 -5.61 21.99
CA THR A 317 17.35 -4.59 23.00
C THR A 317 16.11 -3.78 23.40
N TYR A 318 15.19 -3.51 22.47
CA TYR A 318 14.11 -2.53 22.68
C TYR A 318 12.68 -3.09 22.55
N LEU A 319 12.47 -4.17 21.77
CA LEU A 319 11.12 -4.59 21.35
C LEU A 319 10.69 -5.98 21.84
N ALA A 320 11.57 -6.72 22.53
CA ALA A 320 11.21 -7.97 23.18
C ALA A 320 10.37 -7.72 24.46
N PRO A 321 9.34 -8.54 24.78
CA PRO A 321 8.41 -8.30 25.90
C PRO A 321 9.07 -8.17 27.28
N THR A 322 10.22 -8.82 27.45
CA THR A 322 11.00 -8.87 28.69
C THR A 322 12.16 -7.85 28.71
N ALA A 323 12.40 -7.13 27.60
CA ALA A 323 13.43 -6.11 27.53
C ALA A 323 12.95 -4.84 28.25
N ARG A 324 13.71 -4.41 29.26
CA ARG A 324 13.57 -3.07 29.85
C ARG A 324 14.29 -2.07 28.96
N SER A 325 13.74 -0.87 28.82
CA SER A 325 14.43 0.20 28.11
C SER A 325 15.81 0.47 28.72
N PRO A 326 16.90 0.42 27.93
CA PRO A 326 18.23 0.82 28.39
C PRO A 326 18.20 2.23 29.01
N GLY A 327 18.85 2.39 30.16
CA GLY A 327 18.89 3.65 30.92
C GLY A 327 17.62 4.01 31.70
N ASP A 328 16.50 3.31 31.54
CA ASP A 328 15.26 3.62 32.27
C ASP A 328 15.24 2.98 33.66
N ALA A 329 15.47 3.78 34.70
CA ALA A 329 15.46 3.33 36.09
C ALA A 329 14.10 2.79 36.57
N ALA A 330 12.99 3.20 35.92
CA ALA A 330 11.65 2.67 36.20
C ALA A 330 11.40 1.28 35.58
N GLY A 331 12.31 0.78 34.73
CA GLY A 331 12.21 -0.55 34.10
C GLY A 331 11.09 -0.68 33.07
N ARG A 332 10.63 0.43 32.48
CA ARG A 332 9.53 0.49 31.50
C ARG A 332 9.88 -0.22 30.20
N ALA A 333 8.84 -0.67 29.50
CA ALA A 333 8.98 -1.15 28.12
C ALA A 333 9.33 0.03 27.19
N HIS A 334 10.12 -0.21 26.13
CA HIS A 334 10.63 0.91 25.34
C HIS A 334 9.55 1.60 24.48
N CYS A 335 8.57 0.84 23.97
CA CYS A 335 7.58 1.29 22.98
C CYS A 335 6.17 0.78 23.29
N ALA A 336 5.17 1.67 23.25
CA ALA A 336 3.77 1.26 23.35
C ALA A 336 3.25 0.68 22.02
N VAL A 337 3.50 1.33 20.88
CA VAL A 337 3.32 0.79 19.52
C VAL A 337 4.60 0.96 18.69
N THR A 338 4.88 0.01 17.79
CA THR A 338 6.01 0.05 16.84
C THR A 338 5.52 0.12 15.40
N LEU A 339 6.06 1.04 14.60
CA LEU A 339 5.79 1.14 13.16
C LEU A 339 7.02 0.63 12.40
N ILE A 340 6.89 -0.47 11.66
CA ILE A 340 7.97 -1.04 10.85
C ILE A 340 7.77 -0.56 9.41
N ALA A 341 8.54 0.45 9.03
CA ALA A 341 8.42 1.19 7.79
C ALA A 341 9.38 0.68 6.71
N SER A 342 8.87 0.43 5.51
CA SER A 342 9.64 0.01 4.33
C SER A 342 9.16 0.80 3.10
N PRO A 343 10.03 1.18 2.15
CA PRO A 343 9.58 1.73 0.88
C PRO A 343 8.63 0.79 0.13
N TRP A 344 8.88 -0.51 0.25
CA TRP A 344 8.17 -1.58 -0.46
C TRP A 344 7.16 -2.31 0.43
N GLN A 345 6.08 -2.82 -0.18
CA GLN A 345 5.09 -3.63 0.52
C GLN A 345 5.69 -4.94 1.05
N ILE A 346 5.47 -5.23 2.34
CA ILE A 346 6.00 -6.37 3.10
C ILE A 346 5.05 -7.57 3.03
N LEU A 347 3.74 -7.33 3.11
CA LEU A 347 2.68 -8.35 3.10
C LEU A 347 1.87 -8.33 1.80
N LEU A 348 1.54 -7.14 1.29
CA LEU A 348 0.46 -6.91 0.33
C LEU A 348 0.87 -6.78 -1.15
N ASN A 349 2.11 -7.11 -1.52
CA ASN A 349 2.61 -6.89 -2.89
C ASN A 349 2.03 -7.86 -3.95
N ASP A 350 0.74 -7.81 -4.25
CA ASP A 350 0.16 -8.50 -5.41
C ASP A 350 -0.01 -7.61 -6.66
N ASN A 351 0.22 -6.31 -6.51
CA ASN A 351 -0.03 -5.30 -7.54
C ASN A 351 1.22 -4.93 -8.36
N LYS A 352 2.45 -5.03 -7.82
CA LYS A 352 3.71 -4.75 -8.52
C LYS A 352 4.55 -6.02 -8.72
N PRO A 353 4.82 -6.48 -9.97
CA PRO A 353 5.59 -7.70 -10.21
C PRO A 353 7.12 -7.60 -9.98
N PHE A 354 7.67 -6.42 -9.69
CA PHE A 354 9.12 -6.14 -9.81
C PHE A 354 9.76 -5.42 -8.60
N GLU A 355 8.96 -4.88 -7.69
CA GLU A 355 9.42 -4.09 -6.54
C GLU A 355 8.53 -4.44 -5.33
N GLY A 356 9.09 -5.16 -4.34
CA GLY A 356 8.33 -5.79 -3.26
C GLY A 356 9.13 -6.84 -2.47
N TRP A 357 8.66 -7.17 -1.25
CA TRP A 357 9.32 -8.18 -0.40
C TRP A 357 9.02 -9.64 -0.80
N ASP A 358 7.96 -9.89 -1.58
CA ASP A 358 7.69 -11.23 -2.16
C ASP A 358 8.77 -11.67 -3.15
N LEU A 359 9.50 -10.71 -3.73
CA LEU A 359 10.64 -10.96 -4.64
C LEU A 359 11.91 -11.47 -3.93
N TYR A 360 11.94 -11.35 -2.60
CA TYR A 360 13.06 -11.73 -1.73
C TYR A 360 12.52 -12.63 -0.60
N PRO A 361 12.03 -13.84 -0.92
CA PRO A 361 11.27 -14.67 0.02
C PRO A 361 12.08 -15.06 1.26
N ALA A 362 13.41 -15.19 1.15
CA ALA A 362 14.31 -15.39 2.28
C ALA A 362 14.30 -14.18 3.23
N SER A 363 14.61 -12.97 2.75
CA SER A 363 14.55 -11.71 3.52
C SER A 363 13.19 -11.51 4.21
N ARG A 364 12.09 -11.76 3.50
CA ARG A 364 10.73 -11.64 4.02
C ARG A 364 10.44 -12.61 5.16
N SER A 365 10.82 -13.87 4.97
CA SER A 365 10.57 -14.91 5.98
C SER A 365 11.48 -14.73 7.20
N ARG A 366 12.73 -14.28 6.97
CA ARG A 366 13.68 -13.86 8.00
C ARG A 366 13.14 -12.71 8.85
N LEU A 367 12.51 -11.69 8.27
CA LEU A 367 11.87 -10.61 9.04
C LEU A 367 10.78 -11.15 9.98
N LEU A 368 9.88 -12.00 9.47
CA LEU A 368 8.82 -12.59 10.29
C LEU A 368 9.36 -13.52 11.38
N LEU A 369 10.39 -14.32 11.07
CA LEU A 369 11.08 -15.18 12.04
C LEU A 369 11.81 -14.37 13.12
N LEU A 370 12.44 -13.24 12.78
CA LEU A 370 13.04 -12.33 13.77
C LEU A 370 11.99 -11.74 14.71
N LEU A 371 10.88 -11.21 14.17
CA LEU A 371 9.78 -10.69 14.98
C LEU A 371 9.20 -11.77 15.91
N LYS A 372 9.09 -13.01 15.44
CA LYS A 372 8.65 -14.16 16.23
C LYS A 372 9.68 -14.58 17.30
N LYS A 373 10.96 -14.70 16.93
CA LYS A 373 12.09 -15.07 17.81
C LYS A 373 12.22 -14.15 19.02
N TYR A 374 11.97 -12.86 18.83
CA TYR A 374 11.98 -11.85 19.91
C TYR A 374 10.60 -11.57 20.50
N LYS A 375 9.56 -12.34 20.13
CA LYS A 375 8.16 -12.18 20.55
C LYS A 375 7.64 -10.73 20.45
N VAL A 376 8.00 -10.01 19.38
CA VAL A 376 7.76 -8.57 19.26
C VAL A 376 6.27 -8.24 19.38
N GLU A 377 5.98 -7.23 20.20
CA GLU A 377 4.63 -6.81 20.56
C GLU A 377 4.21 -5.54 19.82
N ARG A 378 2.90 -5.41 19.59
CA ARG A 378 2.21 -4.16 19.22
C ARG A 378 2.85 -3.44 18.05
N PHE A 379 3.14 -4.17 16.98
CA PHE A 379 3.80 -3.63 15.79
C PHE A 379 2.85 -3.52 14.60
N VAL A 380 3.09 -2.60 13.66
CA VAL A 380 2.34 -2.48 12.40
C VAL A 380 3.31 -2.21 11.26
N PHE A 381 3.12 -2.86 10.10
CA PHE A 381 3.91 -2.53 8.92
C PHE A 381 3.34 -1.30 8.21
N LEU A 382 4.22 -0.37 7.83
CA LEU A 382 3.89 0.75 6.95
C LEU A 382 4.70 0.62 5.65
N SER A 383 4.05 0.87 4.52
CA SER A 383 4.72 0.86 3.22
C SER A 383 4.30 2.00 2.30
N GLY A 384 5.15 2.30 1.33
CA GLY A 384 4.88 3.27 0.27
C GLY A 384 5.06 2.64 -1.10
N HIS A 385 5.63 3.42 -2.04
CA HIS A 385 5.93 3.07 -3.44
C HIS A 385 4.76 2.57 -4.32
N ALA A 386 3.72 1.91 -3.80
CA ALA A 386 2.79 1.09 -4.56
C ALA A 386 1.91 1.84 -5.58
N GLU A 387 1.78 3.18 -5.47
CA GLU A 387 0.86 4.00 -6.29
C GLU A 387 -0.63 3.60 -6.14
N LEU A 388 -0.93 2.74 -5.15
CA LEU A 388 -2.22 2.21 -4.72
C LEU A 388 -2.29 2.25 -3.19
N GLY A 389 -3.47 2.54 -2.63
CA GLY A 389 -3.61 2.88 -1.22
C GLY A 389 -4.30 1.79 -0.44
N GLU A 390 -3.64 1.18 0.55
CA GLU A 390 -4.05 -0.16 1.00
C GLU A 390 -4.09 -0.30 2.53
N LEU A 391 -5.11 -1.01 3.03
CA LEU A 391 -5.13 -1.55 4.39
C LEU A 391 -5.30 -3.08 4.28
N GLY A 392 -4.36 -3.84 4.81
CA GLY A 392 -4.42 -5.30 4.82
C GLY A 392 -4.21 -5.90 6.19
N VAL A 393 -5.00 -6.92 6.52
CA VAL A 393 -4.90 -7.70 7.76
C VAL A 393 -4.76 -9.17 7.42
N VAL A 394 -3.66 -9.79 7.84
CA VAL A 394 -3.30 -11.19 7.53
C VAL A 394 -3.33 -12.02 8.81
N ARG A 395 -4.20 -13.03 8.87
CA ARG A 395 -4.36 -13.92 10.03
C ARG A 395 -4.21 -15.41 9.67
N ARG A 396 -3.76 -16.20 10.66
CA ARG A 396 -3.68 -17.67 10.57
C ARG A 396 -5.10 -18.22 10.55
N ALA A 397 -5.46 -19.00 9.53
CA ALA A 397 -6.82 -19.54 9.40
C ALA A 397 -7.16 -20.52 10.55
N SER A 398 -8.45 -20.61 10.90
CA SER A 398 -8.96 -21.54 11.89
C SER A 398 -9.68 -22.76 11.29
N LYS A 399 -9.85 -23.81 12.10
CA LYS A 399 -10.68 -24.97 11.74
C LYS A 399 -12.16 -24.59 11.56
N GLU A 400 -12.58 -23.43 12.08
CA GLU A 400 -13.91 -22.84 11.85
C GLU A 400 -13.97 -22.01 10.56
N ASP A 401 -12.96 -21.18 10.25
CA ASP A 401 -12.87 -20.44 8.97
C ASP A 401 -12.93 -21.41 7.77
N ILE A 402 -12.31 -22.59 7.91
CA ILE A 402 -12.28 -23.67 6.90
C ILE A 402 -13.66 -24.36 6.72
N ARG A 403 -14.65 -24.12 7.59
CA ARG A 403 -15.99 -24.78 7.53
C ARG A 403 -17.06 -23.99 6.75
N VAL A 404 -16.78 -22.76 6.33
CA VAL A 404 -17.80 -21.84 5.78
C VAL A 404 -17.87 -21.87 4.24
N GLU A 405 -16.89 -22.47 3.56
CA GLU A 405 -16.86 -22.67 2.11
C GLU A 405 -16.78 -24.17 1.75
N GLY A 406 -17.38 -24.57 0.63
CA GLY A 406 -17.25 -25.91 0.03
C GLY A 406 -17.59 -25.87 -1.47
N PRO A 407 -17.35 -26.94 -2.25
CA PRO A 407 -16.93 -28.29 -1.84
C PRO A 407 -15.41 -28.56 -1.96
N THR A 408 -15.02 -29.79 -1.61
CA THR A 408 -13.64 -30.26 -1.36
C THR A 408 -12.92 -30.86 -2.57
N ALA A 409 -11.59 -30.72 -2.61
CA ALA A 409 -10.65 -31.78 -3.05
C ALA A 409 -9.21 -31.50 -2.54
N THR A 410 -8.25 -32.33 -2.98
CA THR A 410 -6.82 -32.31 -2.61
C THR A 410 -5.93 -32.62 -3.82
N LEU A 411 -4.69 -32.11 -3.87
CA LEU A 411 -3.65 -32.59 -4.78
C LEU A 411 -2.31 -32.81 -4.07
N THR A 412 -1.54 -33.74 -4.63
CA THR A 412 -0.31 -34.39 -4.18
C THR A 412 0.83 -33.50 -3.67
N ASP A 413 1.48 -33.96 -2.60
CA ASP A 413 2.91 -33.74 -2.34
C ASP A 413 3.75 -33.95 -3.61
N SER A 414 4.65 -33.01 -3.91
CA SER A 414 5.58 -33.10 -5.05
C SER A 414 7.03 -32.72 -4.68
N LEU A 415 7.37 -32.87 -3.40
CA LEU A 415 8.73 -32.76 -2.88
C LEU A 415 9.13 -34.05 -2.12
N PRO A 416 10.16 -34.77 -2.55
CA PRO A 416 10.95 -35.59 -1.64
C PRO A 416 11.51 -34.68 -0.54
N ARG A 417 11.28 -35.05 0.73
CA ARG A 417 11.78 -34.32 1.90
C ARG A 417 13.30 -34.37 1.97
N GLU A 418 13.92 -33.29 2.46
CA GLU A 418 14.92 -33.43 3.55
C GLU A 418 15.14 -32.16 4.41
N SER A 419 14.06 -31.43 4.74
CA SER A 419 14.00 -30.59 5.95
C SER A 419 12.55 -30.22 6.32
N PRO A 420 12.23 -30.01 7.60
CA PRO A 420 10.88 -29.63 8.04
C PRO A 420 10.65 -28.11 7.89
N THR A 421 10.59 -27.63 6.65
CA THR A 421 10.21 -26.23 6.37
C THR A 421 8.83 -25.95 6.97
N LEU A 422 8.78 -25.07 7.98
CA LEU A 422 7.53 -24.66 8.63
C LEU A 422 6.57 -24.06 7.57
N PRO A 423 5.33 -24.57 7.38
CA PRO A 423 4.38 -23.94 6.46
C PRO A 423 4.15 -22.46 6.78
N ALA A 424 3.93 -21.63 5.76
CA ALA A 424 3.86 -20.16 5.88
C ALA A 424 2.92 -19.63 6.98
N SER A 425 1.85 -20.36 7.29
CA SER A 425 0.92 -20.05 8.40
C SER A 425 1.57 -20.09 9.78
N LYS A 426 2.63 -20.88 9.99
CA LYS A 426 3.46 -20.91 11.20
C LYS A 426 4.35 -19.68 11.36
N LEU A 427 4.54 -18.89 10.30
CA LEU A 427 5.24 -17.60 10.36
C LEU A 427 4.33 -16.45 10.79
N LEU A 428 3.00 -16.65 10.81
CA LEU A 428 2.06 -15.68 11.36
C LEU A 428 1.96 -15.79 12.89
N PRO A 429 1.50 -14.71 13.57
CA PRO A 429 1.11 -14.75 14.98
C PRO A 429 0.06 -15.83 15.32
N PRO A 430 -0.08 -16.19 16.62
CA PRO A 430 -1.19 -17.02 17.10
C PRO A 430 -2.56 -16.41 16.74
N ARG A 431 -3.60 -17.24 16.60
CA ARG A 431 -4.92 -16.84 16.03
C ARG A 431 -5.62 -15.64 16.69
N ARG A 432 -5.31 -15.33 17.96
CA ARG A 432 -5.86 -14.14 18.67
C ARG A 432 -5.26 -12.82 18.18
N SER A 433 -4.16 -12.87 17.43
CA SER A 433 -3.50 -11.73 16.80
C SER A 433 -3.47 -11.91 15.27
N SER A 434 -3.06 -10.87 14.56
CA SER A 434 -3.01 -10.82 13.09
C SER A 434 -1.93 -9.83 12.68
N LEU A 435 -1.26 -10.02 11.55
CA LEU A 435 -0.39 -8.98 11.00
C LEU A 435 -1.23 -7.90 10.34
N VAL A 436 -0.74 -6.65 10.39
CA VAL A 436 -1.35 -5.50 9.72
C VAL A 436 -0.28 -4.82 8.86
N GLU A 437 -0.61 -4.51 7.62
CA GLU A 437 0.13 -3.58 6.77
C GLU A 437 -0.77 -2.46 6.27
N VAL A 438 -0.23 -1.24 6.21
CA VAL A 438 -0.90 -0.06 5.67
C VAL A 438 0.01 0.63 4.66
N THR A 439 -0.47 0.77 3.41
CA THR A 439 0.32 1.29 2.28
C THR A 439 -0.20 2.66 1.83
N SER A 440 0.68 3.66 1.72
CA SER A 440 0.36 4.94 1.06
C SER A 440 0.53 4.83 -0.46
N SER A 441 -0.44 5.37 -1.24
CA SER A 441 -0.40 5.31 -2.70
C SER A 441 0.65 6.28 -3.25
N GLY A 442 0.34 7.57 -3.10
CA GLY A 442 1.17 8.69 -3.48
C GLY A 442 0.44 10.00 -3.26
N LEU A 443 1.17 11.03 -2.84
CA LEU A 443 0.62 12.37 -2.64
C LEU A 443 0.16 13.03 -3.93
N THR A 444 0.87 12.76 -5.03
CA THR A 444 0.75 13.54 -6.28
C THR A 444 0.19 12.78 -7.48
N HIS A 445 0.12 11.45 -7.42
CA HIS A 445 -0.38 10.58 -8.48
C HIS A 445 -0.72 9.18 -7.94
N THR A 446 -1.50 8.42 -8.71
CA THR A 446 -1.78 6.99 -8.50
C THR A 446 -1.81 6.24 -9.83
N VAL A 447 -1.87 4.91 -9.79
CA VAL A 447 -2.05 4.05 -10.98
C VAL A 447 -3.24 4.49 -11.85
N ARG A 448 -4.30 5.04 -11.24
CA ARG A 448 -5.50 5.52 -11.97
C ARG A 448 -5.23 6.74 -12.86
N GLU A 449 -4.18 7.51 -12.61
CA GLU A 449 -3.80 8.66 -13.44
C GLU A 449 -3.02 8.27 -14.71
N ALA A 450 -2.73 6.99 -14.94
CA ALA A 450 -2.21 6.47 -16.20
C ALA A 450 -3.38 6.15 -17.17
N PRO A 451 -3.67 6.99 -18.19
CA PRO A 451 -5.00 7.03 -18.84
C PRO A 451 -5.38 5.81 -19.71
N LEU A 452 -4.46 4.89 -19.97
CA LEU A 452 -4.73 3.62 -20.66
C LEU A 452 -4.24 2.43 -19.84
N VAL A 453 -2.98 2.48 -19.39
CA VAL A 453 -2.35 1.43 -18.58
C VAL A 453 -3.04 1.26 -17.24
N GLY A 454 -3.48 2.34 -16.58
CA GLY A 454 -4.21 2.28 -15.32
C GLY A 454 -5.60 1.65 -15.45
N TRP A 455 -6.28 1.87 -16.59
CA TRP A 455 -7.58 1.26 -16.88
C TRP A 455 -7.43 -0.24 -17.19
N LEU A 456 -6.48 -0.61 -18.05
CA LEU A 456 -6.18 -2.01 -18.34
C LEU A 456 -5.66 -2.76 -17.11
N ALA A 457 -4.75 -2.15 -16.35
CA ALA A 457 -4.27 -2.72 -15.09
C ALA A 457 -5.44 -2.93 -14.12
N HIS A 458 -6.27 -1.92 -13.87
CA HIS A 458 -7.47 -2.09 -13.03
C HIS A 458 -8.35 -3.25 -13.50
N TRP A 459 -8.68 -3.32 -14.80
CA TRP A 459 -9.56 -4.36 -15.36
C TRP A 459 -8.97 -5.79 -15.31
N PHE A 460 -7.66 -5.93 -15.14
CA PHE A 460 -6.98 -7.22 -15.00
C PHE A 460 -6.44 -7.51 -13.57
N THR A 461 -6.25 -6.51 -12.70
CA THR A 461 -5.80 -6.69 -11.30
C THR A 461 -6.95 -6.75 -10.32
N THR A 462 -8.14 -6.22 -10.65
CA THR A 462 -9.37 -6.61 -9.93
C THR A 462 -9.71 -8.04 -10.31
N SER A 463 -9.18 -9.00 -9.53
CA SER A 463 -9.55 -10.41 -9.65
C SER A 463 -11.07 -10.57 -9.56
N ARG A 464 -11.69 -11.16 -10.59
CA ARG A 464 -13.09 -11.60 -10.53
C ARG A 464 -13.23 -12.82 -9.64
N MET A 465 -13.07 -12.62 -8.33
CA MET A 465 -13.15 -13.69 -7.31
C MET A 465 -14.47 -14.47 -7.36
N GLU A 466 -15.52 -13.89 -7.94
CA GLU A 466 -16.86 -14.45 -8.08
C GLU A 466 -16.99 -15.44 -9.27
N GLU A 467 -16.07 -15.43 -10.25
CA GLU A 467 -16.06 -16.38 -11.38
C GLU A 467 -15.09 -17.55 -11.15
N ASP A 468 -13.89 -17.31 -10.60
CA ASP A 468 -12.91 -18.37 -10.31
C ASP A 468 -13.40 -19.40 -9.26
N ALA A 469 -14.37 -19.01 -8.43
CA ALA A 469 -14.94 -19.87 -7.37
C ALA A 469 -15.63 -21.15 -7.88
N LYS A 470 -15.82 -21.34 -9.20
CA LYS A 470 -16.61 -22.44 -9.78
C LYS A 470 -15.81 -23.55 -10.47
N SER A 471 -14.52 -23.35 -10.76
CA SER A 471 -13.79 -24.19 -11.73
C SER A 471 -12.94 -25.31 -11.13
N ASN A 472 -12.33 -25.12 -9.96
CA ASN A 472 -11.37 -26.06 -9.37
C ASN A 472 -11.59 -26.18 -7.85
N GLY A 473 -12.45 -27.11 -7.43
CA GLY A 473 -12.76 -27.32 -6.01
C GLY A 473 -11.61 -28.01 -5.28
N LEU A 474 -10.63 -27.25 -4.76
CA LEU A 474 -9.41 -27.81 -4.17
C LEU A 474 -8.72 -26.79 -3.23
N SER A 475 -8.92 -26.87 -1.91
CA SER A 475 -8.26 -25.95 -0.95
C SER A 475 -8.33 -26.36 0.52
N GLN A 476 -7.20 -26.21 1.22
CA GLN A 476 -7.16 -25.71 2.60
C GLN A 476 -6.47 -24.35 2.59
N ARG A 477 -7.21 -23.26 2.81
CA ARG A 477 -6.61 -21.93 2.99
C ARG A 477 -6.02 -21.83 4.39
N HIS A 478 -4.69 -21.88 4.53
CA HIS A 478 -4.02 -21.72 5.83
C HIS A 478 -3.85 -20.25 6.28
N LEU A 479 -4.10 -19.31 5.36
CA LEU A 479 -3.98 -17.87 5.54
C LEU A 479 -5.32 -17.20 5.19
N PHE A 480 -5.71 -16.16 5.92
CA PHE A 480 -6.86 -15.32 5.61
C PHE A 480 -6.41 -13.85 5.56
N LEU A 481 -6.61 -13.20 4.41
CA LEU A 481 -6.27 -11.80 4.16
C LEU A 481 -7.56 -11.02 3.90
N THR A 482 -7.84 -10.00 4.73
CA THR A 482 -8.81 -8.95 4.39
C THR A 482 -8.05 -7.73 3.89
N ARG A 483 -8.46 -7.16 2.77
CA ARG A 483 -7.80 -6.02 2.12
C ARG A 483 -8.82 -4.99 1.65
N ASN A 484 -8.59 -3.73 1.99
CA ASN A 484 -9.28 -2.59 1.42
C ASN A 484 -8.28 -1.80 0.56
N THR A 485 -8.57 -1.67 -0.74
CA THR A 485 -7.71 -0.96 -1.71
C THR A 485 -8.40 0.30 -2.22
N THR A 486 -7.66 1.39 -2.31
CA THR A 486 -8.07 2.70 -2.82
C THR A 486 -7.21 3.07 -4.04
N MET A 487 -7.76 3.87 -4.95
CA MET A 487 -7.05 4.36 -6.13
C MET A 487 -7.00 5.91 -6.18
N GLU A 488 -7.19 6.54 -5.03
CA GLU A 488 -7.05 7.99 -4.81
C GLU A 488 -5.64 8.32 -4.29
N ARG A 489 -5.20 9.57 -4.50
CA ARG A 489 -3.95 10.06 -3.91
C ARG A 489 -4.18 10.11 -2.41
N GLN A 490 -3.27 9.57 -1.62
CA GLN A 490 -3.45 9.51 -0.18
C GLN A 490 -2.15 9.59 0.62
N PHE A 491 -2.30 10.19 1.79
CA PHE A 491 -1.40 10.08 2.93
C PHE A 491 -2.06 9.20 4.00
N GLY A 492 -1.30 8.82 5.01
CA GLY A 492 -1.81 8.16 6.20
C GLY A 492 -1.52 8.93 7.47
N THR A 493 -2.27 8.63 8.52
CA THR A 493 -2.01 9.08 9.89
C THR A 493 -2.07 7.90 10.86
N VAL A 494 -1.33 7.99 11.96
CA VAL A 494 -1.42 7.09 13.12
C VAL A 494 -1.64 7.96 14.36
N GLN A 495 -2.76 7.77 15.04
CA GLN A 495 -3.11 8.44 16.29
C GLN A 495 -3.03 7.44 17.45
N VAL A 496 -2.31 7.78 18.52
CA VAL A 496 -2.40 7.11 19.81
C VAL A 496 -3.32 7.94 20.70
N ILE A 497 -4.44 7.37 21.13
CA ILE A 497 -5.48 8.03 21.92
C ILE A 497 -5.65 7.25 23.23
N GLY A 498 -5.57 7.90 24.38
CA GLY A 498 -5.62 7.22 25.68
C GLY A 498 -6.20 8.07 26.80
N ASP A 499 -6.21 7.53 28.02
CA ASP A 499 -6.68 8.25 29.22
C ASP A 499 -5.89 9.56 29.41
N ARG A 500 -6.61 10.65 29.70
CA ARG A 500 -6.08 12.02 29.76
C ARG A 500 -4.91 12.17 30.74
N VAL A 501 -3.93 12.99 30.40
CA VAL A 501 -2.91 13.50 31.33
C VAL A 501 -3.62 14.10 32.54
N ALA A 502 -3.33 13.57 33.73
CA ALA A 502 -3.96 14.03 34.95
C ALA A 502 -3.43 15.43 35.32
N ALA A 503 -4.31 16.43 35.38
CA ALA A 503 -3.98 17.72 35.97
C ALA A 503 -3.52 17.50 37.43
N ALA A 504 -2.38 18.09 37.80
CA ALA A 504 -1.55 17.72 38.98
C ALA A 504 -2.15 18.02 40.38
N ARG A 505 -3.49 17.95 40.53
CA ARG A 505 -4.23 18.17 41.79
C ARG A 505 -4.77 16.89 42.43
N HIS A 506 -4.63 15.75 41.78
CA HIS A 506 -4.92 14.43 42.35
C HIS A 506 -3.71 13.52 42.16
N ALA A 507 -2.86 13.42 43.19
CA ALA A 507 -1.72 12.50 43.21
C ALA A 507 -2.19 11.03 43.34
N ASP A 508 -3.38 10.81 43.89
CA ASP A 508 -4.05 9.50 44.01
C ASP A 508 -4.66 9.03 42.67
N VAL A 509 -3.96 9.24 41.55
CA VAL A 509 -4.19 8.40 40.37
C VAL A 509 -3.63 7.04 40.71
N VAL A 510 -4.51 6.16 41.21
CA VAL A 510 -4.25 4.73 41.35
C VAL A 510 -3.56 4.26 40.08
N ALA A 511 -2.35 3.72 40.21
CA ALA A 511 -1.50 3.40 39.07
C ALA A 511 -2.17 2.31 38.22
N ALA A 512 -2.87 2.75 37.17
CA ALA A 512 -3.65 1.89 36.28
C ALA A 512 -2.77 0.75 35.79
N SER A 513 -3.29 -0.47 35.83
CA SER A 513 -2.47 -1.66 35.53
C SER A 513 -1.99 -1.62 34.08
N ARG A 514 -0.93 -2.37 33.75
CA ARG A 514 -0.41 -2.40 32.37
C ARG A 514 -1.50 -2.87 31.41
N GLU A 515 -2.31 -3.82 31.85
CA GLU A 515 -3.46 -4.40 31.15
C GLU A 515 -4.57 -3.36 30.97
N GLU A 516 -4.92 -2.61 32.03
CA GLU A 516 -5.91 -1.53 31.99
C GLU A 516 -5.52 -0.42 31.00
N VAL A 517 -4.23 -0.02 31.00
CA VAL A 517 -3.68 0.98 30.07
C VAL A 517 -3.63 0.43 28.63
N LEU A 518 -3.30 -0.85 28.43
CA LEU A 518 -3.29 -1.52 27.12
C LEU A 518 -4.70 -1.68 26.53
N ALA A 519 -5.70 -1.94 27.37
CA ALA A 519 -7.09 -2.08 26.96
C ALA A 519 -7.76 -0.73 26.66
N ARG A 520 -7.42 0.34 27.39
CA ARG A 520 -7.98 1.69 27.17
C ARG A 520 -7.28 2.49 26.09
N THR A 521 -5.96 2.33 25.90
CA THR A 521 -5.23 3.08 24.88
C THR A 521 -5.53 2.50 23.51
N ARG A 522 -5.97 3.35 22.59
CA ARG A 522 -6.42 3.03 21.23
C ARG A 522 -5.41 3.56 20.22
N VAL A 523 -5.16 2.77 19.17
CA VAL A 523 -4.39 3.18 18.00
C VAL A 523 -5.33 3.21 16.80
N LEU A 524 -5.45 4.38 16.21
CA LEU A 524 -6.29 4.66 15.05
C LEU A 524 -5.40 5.03 13.86
N ILE A 525 -5.33 4.13 12.88
CA ILE A 525 -4.59 4.32 11.64
C ILE A 525 -5.59 4.64 10.53
N THR A 526 -5.40 5.75 9.84
CA THR A 526 -6.34 6.22 8.82
C THR A 526 -5.61 6.60 7.55
N LEU A 527 -6.13 6.15 6.40
CA LEU A 527 -5.75 6.62 5.08
C LEU A 527 -6.68 7.74 4.63
N HIS A 528 -6.13 8.82 4.10
CA HIS A 528 -6.85 10.08 3.82
C HIS A 528 -6.69 10.51 2.35
N SER A 529 -7.79 10.91 1.72
CA SER A 529 -7.79 11.40 0.34
C SER A 529 -7.18 12.79 0.24
N VAL A 530 -6.15 12.94 -0.59
CA VAL A 530 -5.59 14.24 -0.99
C VAL A 530 -6.58 15.01 -1.88
N GLN A 531 -7.31 14.33 -2.78
CA GLN A 531 -8.29 15.03 -3.63
C GLN A 531 -9.53 15.51 -2.86
N ARG A 532 -9.90 14.86 -1.76
CA ARG A 532 -11.09 15.18 -0.96
C ARG A 532 -10.73 15.90 0.35
N ALA A 533 -9.79 16.84 0.30
CA ALA A 533 -9.40 17.74 1.41
C ALA A 533 -9.08 17.02 2.73
N GLY A 534 -8.43 15.85 2.66
CA GLY A 534 -8.07 15.05 3.83
C GLY A 534 -9.18 14.13 4.36
N ALA A 535 -10.30 13.98 3.65
CA ALA A 535 -11.39 13.08 4.06
C ALA A 535 -10.89 11.62 4.21
N PRO A 536 -11.32 10.89 5.26
CA PRO A 536 -10.90 9.51 5.49
C PRO A 536 -11.42 8.57 4.39
N LEU A 537 -10.55 7.68 3.92
CA LEU A 537 -10.84 6.63 2.95
C LEU A 537 -11.07 5.28 3.63
N VAL A 538 -10.12 4.88 4.48
CA VAL A 538 -10.12 3.62 5.22
C VAL A 538 -9.51 3.91 6.59
N ALA A 539 -10.11 3.37 7.65
CA ALA A 539 -9.59 3.46 9.00
C ALA A 539 -9.51 2.08 9.65
N LEU A 540 -8.47 1.86 10.45
CA LEU A 540 -8.30 0.70 11.32
C LEU A 540 -8.11 1.19 12.76
N GLU A 541 -8.97 0.73 13.65
CA GLU A 541 -8.92 1.07 15.06
C GLU A 541 -8.74 -0.19 15.91
N ARG A 542 -7.76 -0.16 16.82
CA ARG A 542 -7.45 -1.25 17.77
C ARG A 542 -7.10 -0.69 19.13
N THR A 543 -7.24 -1.49 20.18
CA THR A 543 -6.58 -1.23 21.47
C THR A 543 -5.11 -1.62 21.36
N LEU A 544 -4.23 -1.09 22.22
CA LEU A 544 -2.84 -1.57 22.26
C LEU A 544 -2.76 -3.08 22.56
N GLU A 545 -3.70 -3.61 23.36
CA GLU A 545 -3.84 -5.05 23.60
C GLU A 545 -4.14 -5.86 22.31
N SER A 546 -4.94 -5.31 21.39
CA SER A 546 -5.41 -6.00 20.17
C SER A 546 -4.60 -5.69 18.90
N LEU A 547 -3.40 -5.12 19.04
CA LEU A 547 -2.44 -4.95 17.95
C LEU A 547 -1.68 -6.25 17.61
N PRO A 548 -0.98 -6.30 16.44
CA PRO A 548 -0.15 -7.44 16.06
C PRO A 548 0.92 -7.74 17.12
N SER A 549 0.99 -8.99 17.60
CA SER A 549 1.91 -9.41 18.65
C SER A 549 2.28 -10.89 18.58
N TYR A 550 3.57 -11.20 18.72
CA TYR A 550 4.08 -12.58 18.88
C TYR A 550 4.24 -13.00 20.35
N ALA A 551 3.88 -12.15 21.31
CA ALA A 551 3.97 -12.45 22.74
C ALA A 551 2.72 -13.11 23.34
N VAL A 552 1.62 -13.18 22.59
CA VAL A 552 0.40 -13.89 22.98
C VAL A 552 0.73 -15.33 23.37
N GLU A 553 0.09 -15.85 24.42
CA GLU A 553 0.27 -17.23 24.87
C GLU A 553 0.16 -18.21 23.69
N PRO A 554 1.21 -19.01 23.43
CA PRO A 554 1.18 -20.02 22.38
C PRO A 554 0.24 -21.16 22.78
N LEU A 555 -0.37 -21.80 21.78
CA LEU A 555 -0.98 -23.12 21.97
C LEU A 555 0.11 -24.17 22.25
N GLU A 556 -0.23 -25.32 22.85
CA GLU A 556 0.74 -26.41 23.13
C GLU A 556 1.48 -26.91 21.86
N GLU A 557 0.81 -26.87 20.70
CA GLU A 557 1.40 -27.16 19.39
C GLU A 557 2.41 -26.10 18.93
N GLU A 558 2.31 -24.88 19.45
CA GLU A 558 3.11 -23.70 19.09
C GLU A 558 4.34 -23.50 20.01
N GLU A 559 4.39 -24.09 21.21
CA GLU A 559 5.60 -24.08 22.05
C GLU A 559 6.76 -24.84 21.39
N LYS A 560 6.48 -26.06 20.91
CA LYS A 560 7.43 -26.89 20.15
C LYS A 560 7.89 -26.20 18.85
N GLU A 561 7.02 -25.38 18.27
CA GLU A 561 7.31 -24.55 17.10
C GLU A 561 8.18 -23.33 17.45
N TYR A 562 8.08 -22.79 18.68
CA TYR A 562 8.90 -21.69 19.16
C TYR A 562 10.35 -22.13 19.42
N ASP A 563 10.55 -23.31 20.01
CA ASP A 563 11.89 -23.88 20.18
C ASP A 563 12.53 -24.26 18.84
N ALA A 564 11.75 -24.74 17.87
CA ALA A 564 12.24 -24.91 16.50
C ALA A 564 12.69 -23.56 15.89
N VAL A 565 11.95 -22.47 16.08
CA VAL A 565 12.32 -21.13 15.59
C VAL A 565 13.60 -20.58 16.25
N LYS A 566 13.92 -20.96 17.50
CA LYS A 566 15.22 -20.64 18.12
C LYS A 566 16.39 -21.37 17.48
N ALA A 567 16.15 -22.58 16.95
CA ALA A 567 17.17 -23.48 16.41
C ALA A 567 17.46 -23.28 14.90
N ILE A 568 16.61 -22.56 14.18
CA ILE A 568 16.85 -22.19 12.77
C ILE A 568 17.94 -21.10 12.72
N ASP A 569 19.00 -21.34 11.93
CA ASP A 569 19.91 -20.26 11.54
C ASP A 569 19.19 -19.31 10.58
N LEU A 570 18.97 -18.07 11.02
CA LEU A 570 18.30 -17.04 10.25
C LEU A 570 19.19 -16.41 9.15
N TYR A 571 20.46 -16.82 9.08
CA TYR A 571 21.42 -16.43 8.04
C TYR A 571 21.57 -17.48 6.93
N ASP A 572 21.12 -18.73 7.14
CA ASP A 572 21.09 -19.76 6.11
C ASP A 572 19.76 -19.74 5.34
N ALA A 573 19.78 -19.10 4.17
CA ALA A 573 18.61 -18.94 3.31
C ALA A 573 18.06 -20.26 2.72
N ALA A 574 18.84 -21.34 2.66
CA ALA A 574 18.38 -22.62 2.13
C ALA A 574 17.42 -23.34 3.09
N HIS A 575 17.58 -23.10 4.40
CA HIS A 575 16.76 -23.69 5.46
C HIS A 575 15.60 -22.80 5.91
N LEU A 576 15.45 -21.59 5.36
CA LEU A 576 14.35 -20.69 5.71
C LEU A 576 12.99 -21.19 5.14
N PRO A 577 11.94 -21.35 5.97
CA PRO A 577 10.58 -21.57 5.49
C PRO A 577 10.08 -20.38 4.66
N GLN A 578 9.40 -20.62 3.54
CA GLN A 578 8.97 -19.55 2.64
C GLN A 578 7.61 -18.95 3.03
N PHE A 579 7.57 -17.64 3.30
CA PHE A 579 6.32 -16.89 3.46
C PHE A 579 5.70 -16.47 2.12
N ASN A 580 5.02 -17.43 1.48
CA ASN A 580 4.17 -17.17 0.31
C ASN A 580 2.74 -16.89 0.76
N VAL A 581 2.19 -15.72 0.41
CA VAL A 581 0.78 -15.36 0.64
C VAL A 581 -0.14 -16.10 -0.34
N TYR A 582 0.37 -16.43 -1.52
CA TYR A 582 -0.26 -17.35 -2.47
C TYR A 582 0.04 -18.80 -2.05
N ASN A 583 -1.00 -19.61 -1.87
CA ASN A 583 -0.84 -21.02 -1.51
C ASN A 583 -0.41 -21.92 -2.68
N ASP A 584 -0.37 -21.39 -3.91
CA ASP A 584 -0.01 -22.13 -5.13
C ASP A 584 0.84 -21.25 -6.09
N PRO A 585 2.07 -21.65 -6.45
CA PRO A 585 2.87 -21.02 -7.51
C PRO A 585 2.25 -21.14 -8.90
N GLY A 586 1.35 -22.10 -9.16
CA GLY A 586 0.51 -22.18 -10.36
C GLY A 586 -0.47 -21.01 -10.47
N TYR A 587 -1.01 -20.55 -9.34
CA TYR A 587 -1.90 -19.39 -9.23
C TYR A 587 -1.19 -18.03 -9.12
N TYR A 588 0.13 -17.94 -9.34
CA TYR A 588 0.78 -16.63 -9.53
C TYR A 588 0.08 -15.91 -10.69
N PRO A 589 -0.57 -14.74 -10.49
CA PRO A 589 -1.58 -14.24 -11.40
C PRO A 589 -1.10 -14.20 -12.84
N TRP A 590 -1.90 -14.74 -13.77
CA TRP A 590 -1.54 -14.79 -15.20
C TRP A 590 -1.19 -13.39 -15.76
N LEU A 591 -1.75 -12.33 -15.17
CA LEU A 591 -1.35 -10.95 -15.44
C LEU A 591 0.05 -10.62 -14.89
N LYS A 592 0.39 -10.90 -13.62
CA LYS A 592 1.76 -10.73 -13.08
C LYS A 592 2.78 -11.44 -14.00
N ARG A 593 2.46 -12.68 -14.42
CA ARG A 593 3.25 -13.45 -15.40
C ARG A 593 3.42 -12.73 -16.73
N ARG A 594 2.33 -12.27 -17.36
CA ARG A 594 2.38 -11.58 -18.67
C ARG A 594 3.02 -10.20 -18.60
N MET A 595 2.74 -9.40 -17.57
CA MET A 595 3.37 -8.10 -17.35
C MET A 595 4.88 -8.25 -17.15
N ALA A 596 5.32 -9.29 -16.43
CA ALA A 596 6.74 -9.62 -16.34
C ALA A 596 7.33 -10.07 -17.67
N ALA A 597 6.68 -10.97 -18.41
CA ALA A 597 7.15 -11.37 -19.74
C ALA A 597 7.25 -10.18 -20.72
N TRP A 598 6.30 -9.24 -20.66
CA TRP A 598 6.34 -8.01 -21.47
C TRP A 598 7.44 -7.04 -21.01
N GLN A 599 7.57 -6.75 -19.71
CA GLN A 599 8.60 -5.79 -19.25
C GLN A 599 10.01 -6.37 -19.20
N CYS A 600 10.19 -7.68 -19.10
CA CYS A 600 11.48 -8.34 -19.35
C CYS A 600 11.90 -8.26 -20.84
N ALA A 601 10.97 -8.00 -21.77
CA ALA A 601 11.28 -7.65 -23.15
C ALA A 601 11.52 -6.13 -23.35
N GLU A 602 11.25 -5.29 -22.34
CA GLU A 602 11.42 -3.82 -22.37
C GLU A 602 12.61 -3.32 -21.50
N VAL A 603 13.48 -4.22 -21.04
CA VAL A 603 14.81 -3.87 -20.48
C VAL A 603 15.85 -4.53 -21.39
N PRO A 604 16.73 -3.76 -22.07
CA PRO A 604 17.31 -2.48 -21.65
C PRO A 604 16.49 -1.23 -21.95
N CYS A 605 16.73 -0.19 -21.15
CA CYS A 605 16.11 1.12 -21.26
C CYS A 605 16.54 1.89 -22.53
N VAL A 606 15.99 1.54 -23.70
CA VAL A 606 16.20 2.28 -24.95
C VAL A 606 14.88 2.77 -25.53
N SER A 607 14.60 4.04 -25.26
CA SER A 607 13.58 4.89 -25.89
C SER A 607 12.11 4.58 -25.61
N GLY A 608 11.30 5.64 -25.61
CA GLY A 608 9.84 5.55 -25.69
C GLY A 608 9.32 5.16 -27.08
N GLN A 609 10.15 4.61 -28.00
CA GLN A 609 9.70 4.27 -29.35
C GLN A 609 8.62 3.19 -29.35
N HIS A 610 8.68 2.18 -28.47
CA HIS A 610 7.62 1.18 -28.37
C HIS A 610 6.30 1.75 -27.81
N PHE A 611 6.36 2.64 -26.81
CA PHE A 611 5.17 3.34 -26.32
C PHE A 611 4.59 4.31 -27.36
N MET A 612 5.45 5.04 -28.09
CA MET A 612 5.04 5.91 -29.20
C MET A 612 4.48 5.10 -30.37
N LEU A 613 5.05 3.93 -30.69
CA LEU A 613 4.53 3.00 -31.68
C LEU A 613 3.16 2.45 -31.26
N LEU A 614 2.98 2.05 -30.00
CA LEU A 614 1.68 1.60 -29.48
C LEU A 614 0.64 2.74 -29.52
N LYS A 615 1.05 3.97 -29.20
CA LYS A 615 0.22 5.18 -29.30
C LYS A 615 -0.12 5.53 -30.76
N VAL A 616 0.82 5.35 -31.69
CA VAL A 616 0.59 5.52 -33.14
C VAL A 616 -0.35 4.44 -33.67
N ILE A 617 -0.17 3.18 -33.29
CA ILE A 617 -1.07 2.07 -33.64
C ILE A 617 -2.47 2.31 -33.08
N ALA A 618 -2.59 2.75 -31.82
CA ALA A 618 -3.89 3.09 -31.21
C ALA A 618 -4.56 4.28 -31.92
N ASN A 619 -3.81 5.33 -32.27
CA ASN A 619 -4.32 6.47 -33.03
C ASN A 619 -4.71 6.09 -34.47
N LEU A 620 -3.95 5.22 -35.14
CA LEU A 620 -4.28 4.70 -36.46
C LEU A 620 -5.51 3.79 -36.43
N ALA A 621 -5.64 2.93 -35.41
CA ALA A 621 -6.83 2.10 -35.21
C ALA A 621 -8.07 2.95 -34.91
N LEU A 622 -7.94 4.02 -34.12
CA LEU A 622 -9.01 4.98 -33.86
C LEU A 622 -9.41 5.75 -35.12
N ALA A 623 -8.43 6.24 -35.89
CA ALA A 623 -8.68 6.92 -37.17
C ALA A 623 -9.35 5.98 -38.19
N PHE A 624 -8.90 4.73 -38.28
CA PHE A 624 -9.52 3.70 -39.12
C PHE A 624 -10.95 3.37 -38.67
N ALA A 625 -11.22 3.29 -37.38
CA ALA A 625 -12.57 3.13 -36.85
C ALA A 625 -13.48 4.33 -37.18
N VAL A 626 -12.97 5.57 -37.09
CA VAL A 626 -13.70 6.78 -37.51
C VAL A 626 -14.00 6.75 -39.01
N VAL A 627 -13.04 6.36 -39.85
CA VAL A 627 -13.25 6.19 -41.30
C VAL A 627 -14.29 5.09 -41.60
N LEU A 628 -14.26 3.95 -40.90
CA LEU A 628 -15.28 2.91 -41.05
C LEU A 628 -16.68 3.39 -40.63
N VAL A 629 -16.79 4.16 -39.54
CA VAL A 629 -18.07 4.77 -39.13
C VAL A 629 -18.56 5.79 -40.16
N PHE A 630 -17.67 6.60 -40.74
CA PHE A 630 -18.01 7.54 -41.80
C PHE A 630 -18.49 6.81 -43.08
N LEU A 631 -17.76 5.80 -43.53
CA LEU A 631 -18.14 4.97 -44.68
C LEU A 631 -19.48 4.25 -44.45
N ALA A 632 -19.71 3.72 -43.23
CA ALA A 632 -20.99 3.13 -42.87
C ALA A 632 -22.14 4.16 -42.86
N ALA A 633 -21.89 5.40 -42.42
CA ALA A 633 -22.87 6.48 -42.46
C ALA A 633 -23.20 6.92 -43.90
N VAL A 634 -22.21 7.05 -44.78
CA VAL A 634 -22.39 7.36 -46.21
C VAL A 634 -23.15 6.24 -46.92
N TYR A 635 -22.79 4.97 -46.65
CA TYR A 635 -23.48 3.81 -47.20
C TYR A 635 -24.94 3.71 -46.72
N TYR A 636 -25.19 3.97 -45.43
CA TYR A 636 -26.54 4.04 -44.87
C TYR A 636 -27.36 5.21 -45.45
N TYR A 637 -26.73 6.37 -45.67
CA TYR A 637 -27.37 7.51 -46.33
C TYR A 637 -27.80 7.14 -47.77
N HIS A 638 -26.91 6.53 -48.56
CA HIS A 638 -27.24 6.04 -49.90
C HIS A 638 -28.34 4.98 -49.92
N LEU A 639 -28.36 4.05 -48.96
CA LEU A 639 -29.45 3.09 -48.83
C LEU A 639 -30.79 3.75 -48.48
N LYS A 640 -30.77 4.81 -47.66
CA LYS A 640 -31.97 5.54 -47.21
C LYS A 640 -32.51 6.54 -48.23
N HIS A 641 -31.65 7.10 -49.08
CA HIS A 641 -31.98 8.13 -50.07
C HIS A 641 -31.82 7.66 -51.52
N ARG A 642 -31.90 6.35 -51.74
CA ARG A 642 -31.73 5.68 -53.04
C ARG A 642 -32.60 6.29 -54.13
N ASP A 643 -33.83 6.64 -53.79
CA ASP A 643 -34.87 7.13 -54.68
C ASP A 643 -34.66 8.61 -55.11
N MET A 644 -33.75 9.36 -54.47
CA MET A 644 -33.44 10.76 -54.83
C MET A 644 -32.36 10.92 -55.91
N HIS A 645 -31.87 9.81 -56.48
CA HIS A 645 -30.69 9.82 -57.37
C HIS A 645 -30.95 9.37 -58.82
N GLU A 646 -32.19 9.05 -59.20
CA GLU A 646 -32.49 8.63 -60.59
C GLU A 646 -32.70 9.79 -61.58
N GLU A 647 -33.02 11.01 -61.13
CA GLU A 647 -33.30 12.13 -62.05
C GLU A 647 -32.10 13.02 -62.42
N ASP A 648 -31.00 13.03 -61.65
CA ASP A 648 -29.86 13.96 -61.88
C ASP A 648 -28.48 13.28 -61.66
N GLY A 649 -28.25 12.18 -62.39
CA GLY A 649 -27.20 11.18 -62.17
C GLY A 649 -25.73 11.56 -62.41
N VAL A 650 -25.33 12.84 -62.24
CA VAL A 650 -23.98 13.33 -62.57
C VAL A 650 -23.16 13.77 -61.34
N LYS A 651 -23.79 14.32 -60.29
CA LYS A 651 -23.07 15.19 -59.33
C LYS A 651 -22.43 14.55 -58.11
N LEU A 652 -22.73 13.30 -57.74
CA LEU A 652 -22.22 12.66 -56.51
C LEU A 652 -21.10 11.62 -56.77
N LYS A 653 -20.22 11.89 -57.73
CA LYS A 653 -19.08 11.04 -58.11
C LYS A 653 -17.70 11.68 -57.84
N GLN A 654 -17.66 12.82 -57.15
CA GLN A 654 -16.44 13.60 -56.90
C GLN A 654 -16.24 14.05 -55.44
N ASP A 655 -17.24 13.84 -54.57
CA ASP A 655 -17.18 14.04 -53.11
C ASP A 655 -17.18 12.70 -52.38
#